data_AF-A0A511TG13-F1
#
_entry.id   AF-A0A511TG13-F1
#
_cell.length_a   1.000
_cell.length_b   1.000
_cell.length_c   1.000
_cell.angle_alpha   90.00
_cell.angle_beta   90.00
_cell.angle_gamma   90.00
#
_symmetry.space_group_name_H-M   'P 1'
#
loop_
_entity.id
_entity.type
_entity.pdbx_description
1 polymer ?
#
loop_
_entity_poly.entity_id
_entity_poly.type
_entity_poly.pdbx_seq_one_letter_code
_entity_poly.pdbx_strand_id
1 'polypeptide(L)'
;MSLPSQEPQAVDPMPPADAEALKNAAVQAFVEWTRRLPVPPPNSQEFIRSVEPKTRRAARIYSTITERRVVWKEGPTHGSPVVTGLRRQASSVDLWAETPESLRNSSLSVLACSPCGGVGSSPCPKCKGRGNIQCWNCRGTRKAYGYAKDNSRRLMNCRQCDASGRLTCSGCNSGSVSCAACLGHGREQRWLEFVDSVRSDVLVLSEDEHLRRLVWTTEGMEQDAKLVGEISANGVLTQEKVAQHLPEEWVQEHWGKTRVPLKVYERITRQTFQVFEVPAARVSYGIADAPSTTVQFEGRRMLAPPVAEDRQLTTRGRKVLAVRLPLIAVALGIPLLYILRGSFFWNGWLAALLFSLGGFAVVTDRLVQDWTLGRRQKIRQWRRGMAVYALSAIVVALLAEPRLFEARRYISKGRLDDAQTELQALGEPESPELQAAWTDLHLAHALREQQVHEVAKDALAMKPGSPERAQVDQHLLSLTRQQVLASLGRKDVTSASAVLASAHPVLAQGFPKDIGELTARLYEAEHAACTTDPCRWKTLSVALRAEPTPSREQRLGQARATLVEQLTPRPRPKAATLDWVLHLHKTTALASELADTPYDPQVSVHAKQALTWAREERERIPLIGAEREVAISLLQLTASSHPNILSKTTESVALSCELRDGRCVGAYLAGADKESRVLNNLKRTPVTKELLSRVLGHPVELPAPPQPRGGKPPTQTTWKDGRVTLVARWNGIYLMELRVGEVKP
;
A
#
# COMPACT_ATOMS: atom_id res chain seq x y z
N MET A 1 -13.63 -20.40 1.92
CA MET A 1 -14.80 -20.28 1.02
C MET A 1 -15.75 -21.41 1.35
N SER A 2 -16.83 -21.13 2.08
CA SER A 2 -17.92 -22.06 2.31
C SER A 2 -18.59 -22.33 0.96
N LEU A 3 -18.58 -23.58 0.49
CA LEU A 3 -19.33 -23.95 -0.71
C LEU A 3 -20.80 -23.57 -0.48
N PRO A 4 -21.47 -22.89 -1.43
CA PRO A 4 -22.88 -22.56 -1.29
C PRO A 4 -23.65 -23.87 -1.03
N SER A 5 -24.52 -23.86 -0.01
CA SER A 5 -25.43 -24.96 0.26
C SER A 5 -26.31 -25.11 -0.98
N GLN A 6 -25.96 -26.06 -1.86
CA GLN A 6 -26.72 -26.34 -3.06
C GLN A 6 -28.03 -26.98 -2.62
N GLU A 7 -29.08 -26.17 -2.61
CA GLU A 7 -30.45 -26.63 -2.46
C GLU A 7 -30.70 -27.73 -3.50
N PRO A 8 -31.12 -28.94 -3.11
CA PRO A 8 -31.31 -30.04 -4.03
C PRO A 8 -32.38 -29.63 -5.06
N GLN A 9 -31.98 -29.48 -6.32
CA GLN A 9 -32.92 -29.29 -7.43
C GLN A 9 -33.97 -30.40 -7.37
N ALA A 10 -35.23 -29.98 -7.27
CA ALA A 10 -36.39 -30.84 -7.15
C ALA A 10 -36.78 -31.37 -8.52
N VAL A 11 -37.02 -32.67 -8.62
CA VAL A 11 -37.80 -33.25 -9.72
C VAL A 11 -39.26 -32.76 -9.57
N ASP A 12 -39.91 -32.46 -10.71
CA ASP A 12 -41.23 -31.82 -10.82
C ASP A 12 -42.28 -32.40 -9.83
N PRO A 13 -42.97 -31.59 -9.01
CA PRO A 13 -43.67 -32.06 -7.81
C PRO A 13 -45.09 -32.59 -8.08
N MET A 14 -45.29 -33.44 -9.09
CA MET A 14 -46.53 -34.21 -9.16
C MET A 14 -46.43 -35.40 -8.20
N PRO A 15 -47.31 -35.52 -7.19
CA PRO A 15 -47.28 -36.66 -6.28
C PRO A 15 -47.58 -37.93 -7.09
N PRO A 16 -46.67 -38.93 -7.12
CA PRO A 16 -46.96 -40.19 -7.75
C PRO A 16 -48.12 -40.85 -6.99
N ALA A 17 -49.29 -40.95 -7.64
CA ALA A 17 -50.48 -41.51 -7.03
C ALA A 17 -50.40 -43.04 -6.89
N ASP A 18 -49.46 -43.68 -7.61
CA ASP A 18 -49.24 -45.11 -7.61
C ASP A 18 -47.76 -45.50 -7.43
N ALA A 19 -47.53 -46.78 -7.14
CA ALA A 19 -46.19 -47.34 -6.90
C ALA A 19 -45.26 -47.25 -8.13
N GLU A 20 -45.82 -47.14 -9.35
CA GLU A 20 -45.05 -47.11 -10.58
C GLU A 20 -44.48 -45.72 -10.87
N ALA A 21 -45.29 -44.68 -10.66
CA ALA A 21 -44.81 -43.31 -10.69
C ALA A 21 -43.74 -43.06 -9.60
N LEU A 22 -43.85 -43.73 -8.45
CA LEU A 22 -42.83 -43.69 -7.39
C LEU A 22 -41.50 -44.29 -7.84
N LYS A 23 -41.53 -45.43 -8.55
CA LYS A 23 -40.33 -46.04 -9.12
C LYS A 23 -39.67 -45.15 -10.17
N ASN A 24 -40.47 -44.56 -11.08
CA ASN A 24 -39.95 -43.69 -12.13
C ASN A 24 -39.27 -42.44 -11.56
N ALA A 25 -39.89 -41.81 -10.56
CA ALA A 25 -39.30 -40.69 -9.83
C ALA A 25 -38.00 -41.09 -9.13
N ALA A 26 -37.93 -42.28 -8.52
CA ALA A 26 -36.71 -42.78 -7.88
C ALA A 26 -35.58 -43.06 -8.88
N VAL A 27 -35.88 -43.57 -10.07
CA VAL A 27 -34.90 -43.75 -11.16
C VAL A 27 -34.34 -42.39 -11.61
N GLN A 28 -35.20 -41.40 -11.82
CA GLN A 28 -34.78 -40.05 -12.19
C GLN A 28 -33.91 -39.42 -11.10
N ALA A 29 -34.34 -39.51 -9.85
CA ALA A 29 -33.58 -39.01 -8.71
C ALA A 29 -32.21 -39.70 -8.57
N PHE A 30 -32.13 -41.00 -8.84
CA PHE A 30 -30.84 -41.71 -8.88
C PHE A 30 -29.93 -41.20 -10.01
N VAL A 31 -30.49 -40.95 -11.20
CA VAL A 31 -29.72 -40.37 -12.31
C VAL A 31 -29.22 -38.97 -11.97
N GLU A 32 -30.05 -38.12 -11.38
CA GLU A 32 -29.65 -36.77 -10.96
C GLU A 32 -28.64 -36.78 -9.82
N TRP A 33 -28.84 -37.65 -8.83
CA TRP A 33 -27.90 -37.82 -7.73
C TRP A 33 -26.53 -38.30 -8.21
N THR A 34 -26.49 -39.29 -9.12
CA THR A 34 -25.22 -39.74 -9.71
C THR A 34 -24.53 -38.67 -10.57
N ARG A 35 -25.26 -37.73 -11.17
CA ARG A 35 -24.66 -36.57 -11.86
C ARG A 35 -23.91 -35.62 -10.92
N ARG A 36 -24.26 -35.60 -9.62
CA ARG A 36 -23.59 -34.78 -8.60
C ARG A 36 -22.25 -35.38 -8.14
N LEU A 37 -21.89 -36.59 -8.58
CA LEU A 37 -20.59 -37.19 -8.29
C LEU A 37 -19.46 -36.41 -8.98
N PRO A 38 -18.25 -36.36 -8.38
CA PRO A 38 -17.09 -35.71 -9.01
C PRO A 38 -16.74 -36.26 -10.40
N VAL A 39 -17.05 -37.54 -10.64
CA VAL A 39 -16.89 -38.21 -11.94
C VAL A 39 -18.14 -39.05 -12.21
N PRO A 40 -19.21 -38.45 -12.77
CA PRO A 40 -20.46 -39.16 -12.97
C PRO A 40 -20.26 -40.29 -13.99
N PRO A 41 -20.83 -41.49 -13.77
CA PRO A 41 -20.78 -42.54 -14.76
C PRO A 41 -21.73 -42.20 -15.93
N PRO A 42 -21.32 -42.46 -17.18
CA PRO A 42 -22.22 -42.32 -18.33
C PRO A 42 -23.34 -43.37 -18.24
N ASN A 43 -24.59 -42.94 -18.44
CA ASN A 43 -25.80 -43.77 -18.40
C ASN A 43 -26.00 -44.50 -17.06
N SER A 44 -26.12 -43.76 -15.95
CA SER A 44 -26.26 -44.35 -14.61
C SER A 44 -27.45 -45.30 -14.45
N GLN A 45 -28.50 -45.13 -15.25
CA GLN A 45 -29.68 -46.01 -15.27
C GLN A 45 -29.33 -47.47 -15.59
N GLU A 46 -28.28 -47.73 -16.40
CA GLU A 46 -27.84 -49.10 -16.73
C GLU A 46 -27.36 -49.89 -15.51
N PHE A 47 -27.00 -49.20 -14.41
CA PHE A 47 -26.53 -49.86 -13.19
C PHE A 47 -27.66 -50.26 -12.24
N ILE A 48 -28.87 -49.76 -12.44
CA ILE A 48 -30.02 -50.06 -11.56
C ILE A 48 -30.43 -51.52 -11.76
N ARG A 49 -30.53 -52.25 -10.65
CA ARG A 49 -30.93 -53.67 -10.59
C ARG A 49 -32.38 -53.83 -10.15
N SER A 50 -32.82 -53.05 -9.15
CA SER A 50 -34.20 -53.04 -8.68
C SER A 50 -34.57 -51.70 -8.03
N VAL A 51 -35.87 -51.40 -7.99
CA VAL A 51 -36.43 -50.25 -7.29
C VAL A 51 -37.63 -50.71 -6.45
N GLU A 52 -37.51 -50.59 -5.12
CA GLU A 52 -38.52 -51.01 -4.16
C GLU A 52 -39.24 -49.78 -3.57
N PRO A 53 -40.48 -49.49 -4.00
CA PRO A 53 -41.28 -48.41 -3.42
C PRO A 53 -41.74 -48.76 -1.99
N LYS A 54 -41.65 -47.81 -1.06
CA LYS A 54 -42.09 -47.94 0.34
C LYS A 54 -42.76 -46.65 0.80
N THR A 55 -43.75 -46.73 1.68
CA THR A 55 -44.30 -45.56 2.39
C THR A 55 -43.87 -45.63 3.85
N ARG A 56 -43.42 -44.50 4.41
CA ARG A 56 -43.00 -44.37 5.81
C ARG A 56 -43.86 -43.34 6.53
N ARG A 57 -43.95 -43.46 7.86
CA ARG A 57 -44.64 -42.46 8.69
C ARG A 57 -43.63 -41.64 9.48
N ALA A 58 -43.87 -40.35 9.52
CA ALA A 58 -43.12 -39.41 10.35
C ALA A 58 -44.11 -38.47 11.04
N ALA A 59 -43.78 -38.02 12.25
CA ALA A 59 -44.61 -37.11 13.02
C ALA A 59 -43.81 -35.88 13.43
N ARG A 60 -44.50 -34.76 13.61
CA ARG A 60 -43.90 -33.48 14.00
C ARG A 60 -44.71 -32.88 15.14
N ILE A 61 -44.02 -32.46 16.20
CA ILE A 61 -44.61 -31.83 17.38
C ILE A 61 -44.13 -30.40 17.45
N TYR A 62 -45.06 -29.45 17.34
CA TYR A 62 -44.83 -28.05 17.64
C TYR A 62 -45.27 -27.76 19.07
N SER A 63 -44.34 -27.28 19.89
CA SER A 63 -44.61 -26.86 21.26
C SER A 63 -44.38 -25.37 21.41
N THR A 64 -45.42 -24.61 21.76
CA THR A 64 -45.30 -23.22 22.20
C THR A 64 -45.09 -23.22 23.71
N ILE A 65 -43.94 -22.71 24.12
CA ILE A 65 -43.49 -22.68 25.51
C ILE A 65 -43.42 -21.23 25.93
N THR A 66 -44.15 -20.88 26.99
CA THR A 66 -44.11 -19.56 27.60
C THR A 66 -43.28 -19.64 28.86
N GLU A 67 -42.21 -18.85 28.92
CA GLU A 67 -41.47 -18.58 30.14
C GLU A 67 -42.05 -17.33 30.79
N ARG A 68 -42.37 -17.41 32.07
CA ARG A 68 -42.89 -16.27 32.84
C ARG A 68 -41.93 -15.95 33.96
N ARG A 69 -41.50 -14.69 34.06
CA ARG A 69 -40.65 -14.21 35.16
C ARG A 69 -41.30 -13.04 35.86
N VAL A 70 -40.93 -12.84 37.12
CA VAL A 70 -41.38 -11.71 37.92
C VAL A 70 -40.25 -10.69 38.03
N VAL A 71 -40.55 -9.43 37.72
CA VAL A 71 -39.58 -8.33 37.81
C VAL A 71 -40.14 -7.19 38.65
N TRP A 72 -39.24 -6.47 39.32
CA TRP A 72 -39.60 -5.23 39.99
C TRP A 72 -39.74 -4.10 38.98
N LYS A 73 -40.80 -3.31 39.14
CA LYS A 73 -41.03 -2.03 38.47
C LYS A 73 -41.08 -0.93 39.51
N GLU A 74 -40.63 0.25 39.11
CA GLU A 74 -40.54 1.44 39.97
C GLU A 74 -41.17 2.62 39.24
N GLY A 75 -41.80 3.53 39.99
CA GLY A 75 -42.37 4.76 39.45
C GLY A 75 -42.55 5.85 40.51
N PRO A 76 -42.76 7.10 40.10
CA PRO A 76 -43.02 8.19 41.04
C PRO A 76 -44.36 7.98 41.74
N THR A 77 -44.44 8.36 43.01
CA THR A 77 -45.73 8.41 43.74
C THR A 77 -46.42 9.73 43.48
N HIS A 78 -47.74 9.71 43.33
CA HIS A 78 -48.55 10.91 43.37
C HIS A 78 -48.92 11.25 44.82
N GLY A 79 -48.59 12.46 45.29
CA GLY A 79 -48.88 12.93 46.64
C GLY A 79 -47.86 12.51 47.70
N SER A 80 -48.29 12.49 48.97
CA SER A 80 -47.45 12.16 50.14
C SER A 80 -47.85 10.84 50.83
N PRO A 81 -47.93 9.70 50.11
CA PRO A 81 -48.42 8.44 50.67
C PRO A 81 -47.43 7.85 51.69
N VAL A 82 -47.93 7.33 52.82
CA VAL A 82 -47.11 6.75 53.89
C VAL A 82 -46.23 5.61 53.36
N VAL A 83 -44.97 5.55 53.79
CA VAL A 83 -44.04 4.47 53.43
C VAL A 83 -44.57 3.16 54.02
N THR A 84 -44.92 2.20 53.16
CA THR A 84 -45.58 0.94 53.56
C THR A 84 -44.60 -0.21 53.78
N GLY A 85 -43.34 -0.07 53.37
CA GLY A 85 -42.41 -1.20 53.26
C GLY A 85 -42.79 -2.16 52.13
N LEU A 86 -41.93 -3.16 51.85
CA LEU A 86 -42.18 -4.19 50.84
C LEU A 86 -43.28 -5.13 51.30
N ARG A 87 -44.42 -5.14 50.61
CA ARG A 87 -45.56 -6.00 50.95
C ARG A 87 -45.37 -7.46 50.52
N ARG A 88 -44.60 -7.71 49.46
CA ARG A 88 -44.44 -9.04 48.86
C ARG A 88 -43.05 -9.25 48.30
N GLN A 89 -42.54 -10.47 48.38
CA GLN A 89 -41.26 -10.87 47.80
C GLN A 89 -41.47 -11.56 46.45
N ALA A 90 -40.56 -11.36 45.50
CA ALA A 90 -40.68 -11.96 44.16
C ALA A 90 -40.67 -13.51 44.19
N SER A 91 -39.97 -14.11 45.15
CA SER A 91 -39.87 -15.57 45.31
C SER A 91 -41.15 -16.23 45.84
N SER A 92 -42.08 -15.47 46.42
CA SER A 92 -43.35 -16.00 46.94
C SER A 92 -44.52 -15.87 45.97
N VAL A 93 -44.24 -15.50 44.72
CA VAL A 93 -45.24 -15.38 43.66
C VAL A 93 -45.33 -16.71 42.91
N ASP A 94 -46.52 -17.32 42.92
CA ASP A 94 -46.83 -18.38 41.96
C ASP A 94 -47.05 -17.75 40.59
N LEU A 95 -46.15 -18.06 39.66
CA LEU A 95 -46.11 -17.47 38.32
C LEU A 95 -47.37 -17.78 37.50
N TRP A 96 -48.05 -18.89 37.77
CA TRP A 96 -49.14 -19.38 36.92
C TRP A 96 -50.50 -19.41 37.61
N ALA A 97 -50.57 -19.27 38.94
CA ALA A 97 -51.82 -19.16 39.67
C ALA A 97 -52.38 -17.73 39.71
N GLU A 98 -51.54 -16.70 39.54
CA GLU A 98 -51.95 -15.30 39.68
C GLU A 98 -52.09 -14.56 38.36
N THR A 99 -53.00 -13.58 38.32
CA THR A 99 -53.15 -12.65 37.20
C THR A 99 -52.20 -11.46 37.34
N PRO A 100 -51.78 -10.82 36.23
CA PRO A 100 -50.91 -9.64 36.27
C PRO A 100 -51.47 -8.51 37.15
N GLU A 101 -52.78 -8.30 37.11
CA GLU A 101 -53.47 -7.27 37.92
C GLU A 101 -53.45 -7.61 39.41
N SER A 102 -53.71 -8.87 39.77
CA SER A 102 -53.64 -9.33 41.16
C SER A 102 -52.23 -9.22 41.72
N LEU A 103 -51.21 -9.59 40.93
CA LEU A 103 -49.81 -9.45 41.32
C LEU A 103 -49.42 -7.99 41.55
N ARG A 104 -49.80 -7.10 40.63
CA ARG A 104 -49.50 -5.66 40.75
C ARG A 104 -50.13 -5.08 42.01
N ASN A 105 -51.41 -5.35 42.25
CA ASN A 105 -52.13 -4.83 43.40
C ASN A 105 -51.61 -5.40 44.73
N SER A 106 -51.28 -6.69 44.77
CA SER A 106 -50.79 -7.36 45.99
C SER A 106 -49.34 -6.97 46.34
N SER A 107 -48.53 -6.57 45.36
CA SER A 107 -47.12 -6.19 45.56
C SER A 107 -46.86 -4.69 45.64
N LEU A 108 -47.79 -3.84 45.22
CA LEU A 108 -47.64 -2.38 45.21
C LEU A 108 -47.28 -1.86 46.61
N SER A 109 -46.10 -1.27 46.70
CA SER A 109 -45.47 -0.81 47.94
C SER A 109 -44.92 0.61 47.73
N VAL A 110 -45.07 1.48 48.72
CA VAL A 110 -44.45 2.82 48.73
C VAL A 110 -43.20 2.77 49.60
N LEU A 111 -42.06 3.09 49.01
CA LEU A 111 -40.75 3.09 49.65
C LEU A 111 -40.13 4.50 49.65
N ALA A 112 -39.14 4.71 50.51
CA ALA A 112 -38.28 5.88 50.40
C ALA A 112 -37.53 5.82 49.06
N CYS A 113 -37.49 6.94 48.34
CA CYS A 113 -36.81 7.04 47.05
C CYS A 113 -35.33 6.70 47.24
N SER A 114 -34.88 5.61 46.60
CA SER A 114 -33.53 5.08 46.79
C SER A 114 -32.45 6.07 46.34
N PRO A 115 -32.55 6.72 45.15
CA PRO A 115 -31.55 7.69 44.70
C PRO A 115 -31.31 8.90 45.61
N CYS A 116 -32.31 9.34 46.37
CA CYS A 116 -32.18 10.48 47.30
C CYS A 116 -32.25 10.09 48.77
N GLY A 117 -32.28 8.79 49.10
CA GLY A 117 -32.44 8.31 50.48
C GLY A 117 -33.67 8.86 51.19
N GLY A 118 -34.76 9.13 50.47
CA GLY A 118 -35.98 9.71 51.05
C GLY A 118 -36.02 11.25 51.18
N VAL A 119 -34.92 11.95 50.88
CA VAL A 119 -34.80 13.42 51.11
C VAL A 119 -35.59 14.26 50.08
N GLY A 120 -35.91 13.68 48.91
CA GLY A 120 -36.60 14.39 47.81
C GLY A 120 -35.70 15.32 47.00
N SER A 121 -34.50 15.65 47.49
CA SER A 121 -33.49 16.38 46.73
C SER A 121 -32.17 15.61 46.70
N SER A 122 -31.37 15.85 45.66
CA SER A 122 -30.03 15.30 45.51
C SER A 122 -29.01 16.44 45.33
N PRO A 123 -27.74 16.24 45.73
CA PRO A 123 -26.69 17.24 45.50
C PRO A 123 -26.61 17.63 44.02
N CYS A 124 -26.57 18.92 43.74
CA CYS A 124 -26.47 19.42 42.37
C CYS A 124 -25.16 18.92 41.74
N PRO A 125 -25.21 18.24 40.58
CA PRO A 125 -24.00 17.72 39.95
C PRO A 125 -23.05 18.83 39.49
N LYS A 126 -23.56 20.03 39.16
CA LYS A 126 -22.76 21.16 38.66
C LYS A 126 -21.89 21.82 39.73
N CYS A 127 -22.43 22.04 40.93
CA CYS A 127 -21.67 22.63 42.04
C CYS A 127 -21.26 21.63 43.13
N LYS A 128 -21.61 20.35 42.95
CA LYS A 128 -21.36 19.26 43.90
C LYS A 128 -21.88 19.57 45.31
N GLY A 129 -23.10 20.09 45.41
CA GLY A 129 -23.71 20.43 46.70
C GLY A 129 -23.31 21.78 47.29
N ARG A 130 -22.34 22.50 46.70
CA ARG A 130 -21.78 23.73 47.33
C ARG A 130 -22.62 24.99 47.15
N GLY A 131 -23.64 24.96 46.28
CA GLY A 131 -24.47 26.11 45.92
C GLY A 131 -23.77 27.18 45.07
N ASN A 132 -22.43 27.22 45.12
CA ASN A 132 -21.61 28.20 44.43
C ASN A 132 -20.50 27.50 43.63
N ILE A 133 -20.15 28.06 42.48
CA ILE A 133 -19.02 27.63 41.63
C ILE A 133 -17.93 28.70 41.64
N GLN A 134 -16.69 28.33 41.33
CA GLN A 134 -15.59 29.29 41.24
C GLN A 134 -15.83 30.25 40.07
N CYS A 135 -15.63 31.56 40.29
CA CYS A 135 -15.80 32.54 39.22
C CYS A 135 -14.81 32.23 38.10
N TRP A 136 -15.31 31.94 36.92
CA TRP A 136 -14.47 31.56 35.78
C TRP A 136 -13.57 32.71 35.31
N ASN A 137 -14.02 33.95 35.44
CA ASN A 137 -13.31 35.13 34.95
C ASN A 137 -12.05 35.45 35.79
N CYS A 138 -12.13 35.37 37.12
CA CYS A 138 -10.96 35.55 37.99
C CYS A 138 -10.38 34.25 38.52
N ARG A 139 -10.97 33.10 38.19
CA ARG A 139 -10.61 31.79 38.77
C ARG A 139 -10.46 31.83 40.29
N GLY A 140 -11.40 32.49 40.98
CA GLY A 140 -11.39 32.60 42.44
C GLY A 140 -10.36 33.55 43.05
N THR A 141 -9.47 34.18 42.27
CA THR A 141 -8.48 35.14 42.79
C THR A 141 -9.10 36.48 43.21
N ARG A 142 -10.40 36.67 42.96
CA ARG A 142 -11.19 37.89 43.24
C ARG A 142 -10.79 39.12 42.43
N LYS A 143 -9.63 39.08 41.77
CA LYS A 143 -9.11 40.17 40.94
C LYS A 143 -8.94 39.73 39.49
N ALA A 144 -9.25 40.62 38.57
CA ALA A 144 -9.05 40.44 37.14
C ALA A 144 -8.42 41.70 36.57
N TYR A 145 -7.56 41.56 35.56
CA TYR A 145 -7.02 42.72 34.86
C TYR A 145 -8.15 43.44 34.13
N GLY A 146 -8.28 44.74 34.37
CA GLY A 146 -9.18 45.62 33.64
C GLY A 146 -8.51 46.95 33.35
N TYR A 147 -9.18 47.77 32.57
CA TYR A 147 -8.73 49.14 32.28
C TYR A 147 -9.37 50.11 33.26
N ALA A 148 -8.56 50.90 33.94
CA ALA A 148 -9.01 51.98 34.81
C ALA A 148 -9.50 53.18 33.98
N LYS A 149 -10.10 54.18 34.64
CA LYS A 149 -10.65 55.37 33.95
C LYS A 149 -9.60 56.18 33.19
N ASP A 150 -8.34 56.10 33.56
CA ASP A 150 -7.19 56.69 32.86
C ASP A 150 -6.66 55.80 31.72
N ASN A 151 -7.41 54.76 31.35
CA ASN A 151 -7.07 53.76 30.36
C ASN A 151 -5.82 52.92 30.67
N SER A 152 -5.29 53.00 31.90
CA SER A 152 -4.20 52.12 32.35
C SER A 152 -4.74 50.72 32.66
N ARG A 153 -4.01 49.68 32.22
CA ARG A 153 -4.36 48.30 32.56
C ARG A 153 -3.86 47.98 33.97
N ARG A 154 -4.78 47.75 34.90
CA ARG A 154 -4.45 47.38 36.28
C ARG A 154 -5.32 46.25 36.82
N LEU A 155 -4.83 45.60 37.85
CA LEU A 155 -5.57 44.53 38.52
C LEU A 155 -6.71 45.15 39.34
N MET A 156 -7.96 44.87 38.96
CA MET A 156 -9.15 45.39 39.63
C MET A 156 -9.98 44.25 40.22
N ASN A 157 -10.88 44.59 41.12
CA ASN A 157 -11.87 43.64 41.61
C ASN A 157 -12.68 43.09 40.44
N CYS A 158 -12.80 41.75 40.38
CA CYS A 158 -13.50 41.07 39.31
C CYS A 158 -14.99 41.42 39.40
N ARG A 159 -15.49 42.21 38.46
CA ARG A 159 -16.90 42.65 38.41
C ARG A 159 -17.87 41.49 38.25
N GLN A 160 -17.44 40.38 37.66
CA GLN A 160 -18.34 39.25 37.42
C GLN A 160 -18.72 38.52 38.70
N CYS A 161 -17.87 38.56 39.72
CA CYS A 161 -18.17 37.96 41.03
C CYS A 161 -18.16 38.98 42.16
N ASP A 162 -18.12 40.27 41.84
CA ASP A 162 -18.00 41.38 42.79
C ASP A 162 -16.95 41.13 43.87
N ALA A 163 -15.76 40.67 43.45
CA ALA A 163 -14.65 40.29 44.31
C ALA A 163 -14.90 39.14 45.30
N SER A 164 -16.02 38.42 45.24
CA SER A 164 -16.23 37.22 46.08
C SER A 164 -15.37 36.03 45.62
N GLY A 165 -15.04 35.98 44.32
CA GLY A 165 -14.34 34.87 43.68
C GLY A 165 -15.23 33.65 43.40
N ARG A 166 -16.52 33.70 43.74
CA ARG A 166 -17.50 32.63 43.54
C ARG A 166 -18.75 33.18 42.85
N LEU A 167 -19.45 32.34 42.11
CA LEU A 167 -20.73 32.65 41.48
C LEU A 167 -21.78 31.67 42.04
N THR A 168 -23.00 32.13 42.27
CA THR A 168 -24.12 31.24 42.59
C THR A 168 -24.36 30.29 41.42
N CYS A 169 -24.57 29.00 41.72
CA CYS A 169 -24.79 27.98 40.70
C CYS A 169 -26.21 28.10 40.17
N SER A 170 -26.37 28.57 38.92
CA SER A 170 -27.67 28.79 38.29
C SER A 170 -28.52 27.54 38.07
N GLY A 171 -27.92 26.33 38.16
CA GLY A 171 -28.60 25.06 37.95
C GLY A 171 -29.16 24.39 39.20
N CYS A 172 -29.18 25.06 40.35
CA CYS A 172 -29.69 24.50 41.60
C CYS A 172 -30.17 25.57 42.57
N ASN A 173 -30.97 25.17 43.57
CA ASN A 173 -31.29 26.02 44.70
C ASN A 173 -30.36 25.66 45.86
N SER A 174 -29.44 26.57 46.23
CA SER A 174 -28.50 26.38 47.35
C SER A 174 -27.69 25.07 47.32
N GLY A 175 -27.43 24.53 46.13
CA GLY A 175 -26.60 23.34 45.96
C GLY A 175 -27.36 22.03 45.82
N SER A 176 -28.69 22.02 45.91
CA SER A 176 -29.52 20.83 45.70
C SER A 176 -30.46 20.97 44.49
N VAL A 177 -30.83 19.85 43.89
CA VAL A 177 -31.84 19.75 42.84
C VAL A 177 -32.90 18.72 43.25
N SER A 178 -34.16 18.93 42.84
CA SER A 178 -35.21 17.94 43.07
C SER A 178 -34.81 16.60 42.44
N CYS A 179 -34.95 15.52 43.19
CA CYS A 179 -34.59 14.20 42.72
C CYS A 179 -35.51 13.80 41.57
N ALA A 180 -34.94 13.47 40.41
CA ALA A 180 -35.71 13.16 39.21
C ALA A 180 -36.54 11.86 39.35
N ALA A 181 -36.06 10.88 40.11
CA ALA A 181 -36.74 9.59 40.28
C ALA A 181 -38.06 9.71 41.06
N CYS A 182 -38.11 10.59 42.06
CA CYS A 182 -39.32 10.83 42.86
C CYS A 182 -39.95 12.21 42.64
N LEU A 183 -39.45 12.97 41.66
CA LEU A 183 -39.89 14.33 41.33
C LEU A 183 -39.94 15.29 42.52
N GLY A 184 -39.05 15.12 43.51
CA GLY A 184 -39.04 15.96 44.71
C GLY A 184 -39.76 15.38 45.93
N HIS A 185 -40.57 14.33 45.78
CA HIS A 185 -41.42 13.82 46.86
C HIS A 185 -40.69 12.94 47.89
N GLY A 186 -39.47 12.48 47.57
CA GLY A 186 -38.69 11.59 48.43
C GLY A 186 -39.27 10.17 48.53
N ARG A 187 -40.30 9.83 47.77
CA ARG A 187 -40.98 8.53 47.81
C ARG A 187 -41.15 7.97 46.40
N GLU A 188 -41.10 6.64 46.28
CA GLU A 188 -41.31 5.92 45.02
C GLU A 188 -42.22 4.72 45.26
N GLN A 189 -43.04 4.39 44.25
CA GLN A 189 -43.85 3.18 44.26
C GLN A 189 -43.08 2.07 43.56
N ARG A 190 -43.10 0.87 44.16
CA ARG A 190 -42.56 -0.34 43.56
C ARG A 190 -43.62 -1.44 43.52
N TRP A 191 -43.70 -2.18 42.43
CA TRP A 191 -44.58 -3.34 42.29
C TRP A 191 -43.91 -4.43 41.47
N LEU A 192 -44.44 -5.64 41.55
CA LEU A 192 -44.02 -6.78 40.75
C LEU A 192 -44.88 -6.86 39.48
N GLU A 193 -44.25 -7.20 38.37
CA GLU A 193 -44.91 -7.41 37.08
C GLU A 193 -44.39 -8.70 36.42
N PHE A 194 -45.28 -9.40 35.70
CA PHE A 194 -44.88 -10.54 34.88
C PHE A 194 -44.24 -10.07 33.58
N VAL A 195 -43.12 -10.69 33.23
CA VAL A 195 -42.49 -10.59 31.93
C VAL A 195 -42.54 -11.96 31.29
N ASP A 196 -43.36 -12.07 30.25
CA ASP A 196 -43.52 -13.30 29.48
C ASP A 196 -42.58 -13.29 28.28
N SER A 197 -41.91 -14.41 28.03
CA SER A 197 -41.21 -14.69 26.77
C SER A 197 -41.74 -15.98 26.17
N VAL A 198 -41.82 -16.04 24.84
CA VAL A 198 -42.37 -17.20 24.13
C VAL A 198 -41.26 -17.81 23.27
N ARG A 199 -41.08 -19.12 23.37
CA ARG A 199 -40.26 -19.91 22.45
C ARG A 199 -41.07 -21.03 21.83
N SER A 200 -40.78 -21.35 20.58
CA SER A 200 -41.27 -22.55 19.91
C SER A 200 -40.19 -23.63 19.94
N ASP A 201 -40.62 -24.88 20.14
CA ASP A 201 -39.78 -26.06 19.98
C ASP A 201 -40.44 -27.00 18.98
N VAL A 202 -39.63 -27.59 18.10
CA VAL A 202 -40.09 -28.45 17.01
C VAL A 202 -39.37 -29.79 17.12
N LEU A 203 -40.14 -30.84 17.39
CA LEU A 203 -39.61 -32.19 17.48
C LEU A 203 -40.14 -33.04 16.34
N VAL A 204 -39.22 -33.62 15.56
CA VAL A 204 -39.56 -34.57 14.49
C VAL A 204 -39.27 -36.00 14.96
N LEU A 205 -40.25 -36.88 14.76
CA LEU A 205 -40.22 -38.29 15.09
C LEU A 205 -40.33 -39.07 13.79
N SER A 206 -39.37 -39.95 13.56
CA SER A 206 -39.36 -40.85 12.43
C SER A 206 -38.79 -42.19 12.85
N GLU A 207 -39.22 -43.26 12.17
CA GLU A 207 -38.69 -44.62 12.27
C GLU A 207 -37.20 -44.69 11.90
N ASP A 208 -36.72 -43.74 11.09
CA ASP A 208 -35.34 -43.68 10.64
C ASP A 208 -34.61 -42.49 11.27
N GLU A 209 -33.44 -42.74 11.86
CA GLU A 209 -32.61 -41.70 12.45
C GLU A 209 -32.05 -40.74 11.38
N HIS A 210 -31.82 -41.22 10.15
CA HIS A 210 -31.31 -40.42 9.05
C HIS A 210 -32.34 -39.36 8.60
N LEU A 211 -33.63 -39.68 8.66
CA LEU A 211 -34.73 -38.76 8.35
C LEU A 211 -34.73 -37.53 9.28
N ARG A 212 -34.37 -37.71 10.56
CA ARG A 212 -34.34 -36.61 11.55
C ARG A 212 -33.28 -35.56 11.24
N ARG A 213 -32.27 -35.91 10.43
CA ARG A 213 -31.16 -35.02 10.07
C ARG A 213 -31.45 -34.22 8.81
N LEU A 214 -32.55 -34.51 8.10
CA LEU A 214 -32.91 -33.78 6.90
C LEU A 214 -33.54 -32.43 7.26
N VAL A 215 -33.00 -31.36 6.68
CA VAL A 215 -33.37 -29.97 6.95
C VAL A 215 -34.85 -29.67 6.70
N TRP A 216 -35.48 -30.35 5.75
CA TRP A 216 -36.89 -30.16 5.40
C TRP A 216 -37.87 -30.75 6.45
N THR A 217 -37.37 -31.52 7.42
CA THR A 217 -38.24 -32.04 8.49
C THR A 217 -38.62 -30.97 9.52
N THR A 218 -37.81 -29.92 9.68
CA THR A 218 -38.13 -28.79 10.55
C THR A 218 -39.05 -27.77 9.86
N GLU A 219 -38.92 -27.60 8.53
CA GLU A 219 -39.70 -26.66 7.72
C GLU A 219 -40.03 -27.27 6.34
N GLY A 220 -41.30 -27.19 5.92
CA GLY A 220 -41.71 -27.59 4.56
C GLY A 220 -41.99 -29.08 4.37
N MET A 221 -42.18 -29.85 5.43
CA MET A 221 -42.54 -31.28 5.39
C MET A 221 -43.77 -31.57 4.53
N GLU A 222 -44.70 -30.62 4.43
CA GLU A 222 -45.89 -30.64 3.59
C GLU A 222 -45.60 -30.70 2.09
N GLN A 223 -44.41 -30.25 1.66
CA GLN A 223 -43.99 -30.29 0.25
C GLN A 223 -43.61 -31.71 -0.16
N ASP A 224 -43.02 -32.47 0.77
CA ASP A 224 -42.46 -33.80 0.51
C ASP A 224 -43.26 -34.95 1.11
N ALA A 225 -44.21 -34.66 1.99
CA ALA A 225 -44.99 -35.66 2.67
C ALA A 225 -46.48 -35.28 2.69
N LYS A 226 -47.33 -36.29 2.74
CA LYS A 226 -48.78 -36.11 2.83
C LYS A 226 -49.18 -36.00 4.29
N LEU A 227 -49.77 -34.88 4.72
CA LEU A 227 -50.37 -34.76 6.06
C LEU A 227 -51.56 -35.72 6.17
N VAL A 228 -51.51 -36.62 7.15
CA VAL A 228 -52.54 -37.64 7.41
C VAL A 228 -53.42 -37.25 8.61
N GLY A 229 -52.87 -36.53 9.58
CA GLY A 229 -53.64 -36.07 10.74
C GLY A 229 -52.95 -34.93 11.49
N GLU A 230 -53.76 -34.10 12.14
CA GLU A 230 -53.31 -33.00 12.99
C GLU A 230 -54.14 -32.94 14.27
N ILE A 231 -53.47 -32.80 15.41
CA ILE A 231 -54.07 -32.74 16.74
C ILE A 231 -53.50 -31.53 17.46
N SER A 232 -54.36 -30.64 17.94
CA SER A 232 -53.96 -29.47 18.72
C SER A 232 -54.52 -29.53 20.14
N ALA A 233 -53.76 -29.07 21.13
CA ALA A 233 -54.23 -28.87 22.49
C ALA A 233 -53.66 -27.58 23.11
N ASN A 234 -54.46 -26.96 23.98
CA ASN A 234 -53.98 -25.94 24.91
C ASN A 234 -53.31 -26.67 26.09
N GLY A 235 -52.00 -26.49 26.25
CA GLY A 235 -51.18 -27.28 27.17
C GLY A 235 -50.54 -28.51 26.55
N VAL A 236 -50.14 -29.46 27.39
CA VAL A 236 -49.44 -30.69 26.98
C VAL A 236 -50.41 -31.66 26.32
N LEU A 237 -50.05 -32.21 25.16
CA LEU A 237 -50.80 -33.29 24.51
C LEU A 237 -50.69 -34.59 25.31
N THR A 238 -51.81 -35.27 25.50
CA THR A 238 -51.84 -36.56 26.20
C THR A 238 -51.68 -37.73 25.21
N GLN A 239 -51.16 -38.86 25.70
CA GLN A 239 -50.90 -40.03 24.88
C GLN A 239 -52.18 -40.57 24.25
N GLU A 240 -53.30 -40.52 24.98
CA GLU A 240 -54.60 -41.05 24.54
C GLU A 240 -55.13 -40.28 23.33
N LYS A 241 -54.91 -38.95 23.28
CA LYS A 241 -55.31 -38.13 22.14
C LYS A 241 -54.49 -38.46 20.89
N VAL A 242 -53.20 -38.72 21.06
CA VAL A 242 -52.29 -39.05 19.94
C VAL A 242 -52.51 -40.49 19.45
N ALA A 243 -52.83 -41.42 20.35
CA ALA A 243 -53.11 -42.82 20.03
C ALA A 243 -54.32 -43.01 19.10
N GLN A 244 -55.24 -42.06 19.02
CA GLN A 244 -56.39 -42.12 18.11
C GLN A 244 -55.99 -41.99 16.62
N HIS A 245 -54.80 -41.48 16.32
CA HIS A 245 -54.36 -41.16 14.96
C HIS A 245 -53.13 -41.96 14.50
N LEU A 246 -52.58 -42.82 15.35
CA LEU A 246 -51.36 -43.58 15.09
C LEU A 246 -51.49 -45.03 15.54
N PRO A 247 -50.80 -45.99 14.89
CA PRO A 247 -50.74 -47.38 15.34
C PRO A 247 -50.18 -47.47 16.76
N GLU A 248 -50.74 -48.37 17.57
CA GLU A 248 -50.36 -48.53 18.97
C GLU A 248 -48.86 -48.79 19.17
N GLU A 249 -48.27 -49.63 18.32
CA GLU A 249 -46.83 -49.96 18.32
C GLU A 249 -45.96 -48.71 18.14
N TRP A 250 -46.34 -47.81 17.21
CA TRP A 250 -45.60 -46.59 16.95
C TRP A 250 -45.63 -45.66 18.16
N VAL A 251 -46.81 -45.51 18.79
CA VAL A 251 -46.99 -44.66 19.97
C VAL A 251 -46.18 -45.20 21.14
N GLN A 252 -46.18 -46.52 21.38
CA GLN A 252 -45.39 -47.12 22.45
C GLN A 252 -43.88 -46.89 22.26
N GLU A 253 -43.37 -47.04 21.04
CA GLU A 253 -41.94 -46.88 20.75
C GLU A 253 -41.47 -45.41 20.79
N HIS A 254 -42.31 -44.47 20.35
CA HIS A 254 -41.89 -43.08 20.12
C HIS A 254 -42.40 -42.08 21.15
N TRP A 255 -43.46 -42.38 21.92
CA TRP A 255 -44.06 -41.43 22.86
C TRP A 255 -43.10 -40.97 23.97
N GLY A 256 -42.25 -41.87 24.48
CA GLY A 256 -41.24 -41.48 25.49
C GLY A 256 -40.30 -40.37 25.00
N LYS A 257 -40.08 -40.28 23.67
CA LYS A 257 -39.20 -39.31 23.02
C LYS A 257 -39.89 -37.95 22.80
N THR A 258 -41.21 -37.83 23.01
CA THR A 258 -41.98 -36.60 22.75
C THR A 258 -41.93 -35.56 23.87
N ARG A 259 -41.29 -35.90 24.99
CA ARG A 259 -41.18 -35.02 26.15
C ARG A 259 -40.22 -33.87 25.85
N VAL A 260 -40.79 -32.66 25.78
CA VAL A 260 -40.01 -31.43 25.64
C VAL A 260 -39.42 -31.04 27.00
N PRO A 261 -38.10 -30.85 27.12
CA PRO A 261 -37.50 -30.43 28.37
C PRO A 261 -37.92 -28.99 28.71
N LEU A 262 -38.52 -28.79 29.88
CA LEU A 262 -38.97 -27.49 30.40
C LEU A 262 -38.09 -27.03 31.56
N LYS A 263 -37.82 -25.73 31.62
CA LYS A 263 -37.22 -25.08 32.79
C LYS A 263 -38.26 -24.81 33.88
N VAL A 264 -37.79 -24.51 35.10
CA VAL A 264 -38.63 -24.24 36.29
C VAL A 264 -39.68 -23.13 36.05
N TYR A 265 -39.41 -22.18 35.16
CA TYR A 265 -40.29 -21.05 34.85
C TYR A 265 -41.01 -21.16 33.50
N GLU A 266 -40.90 -22.31 32.84
CA GLU A 266 -41.48 -22.56 31.52
C GLU A 266 -42.72 -23.44 31.63
N ARG A 267 -43.74 -23.14 30.81
CA ARG A 267 -44.91 -23.99 30.64
C ARG A 267 -45.28 -24.10 29.17
N ILE A 268 -45.66 -25.28 28.73
CA ILE A 268 -46.27 -25.48 27.42
C ILE A 268 -47.66 -24.86 27.45
N THR A 269 -47.89 -23.85 26.62
CA THR A 269 -49.19 -23.18 26.50
C THR A 269 -50.00 -23.74 25.35
N ARG A 270 -49.34 -24.23 24.29
CA ARG A 270 -49.97 -24.89 23.15
C ARG A 270 -49.07 -25.98 22.59
N GLN A 271 -49.66 -27.12 22.20
CA GLN A 271 -48.99 -28.16 21.44
C GLN A 271 -49.81 -28.57 20.23
N THR A 272 -49.12 -28.79 19.11
CA THR A 272 -49.70 -29.30 17.85
C THR A 272 -48.89 -30.51 17.40
N PHE A 273 -49.56 -31.63 17.14
CA PHE A 273 -48.97 -32.88 16.69
C PHE A 273 -49.49 -33.21 15.30
N GLN A 274 -48.60 -33.36 14.34
CA GLN A 274 -48.92 -33.63 12.94
C GLN A 274 -48.30 -34.96 12.51
N VAL A 275 -49.04 -35.76 11.75
CA VAL A 275 -48.61 -37.06 11.21
C VAL A 275 -48.54 -36.98 9.70
N PHE A 276 -47.44 -37.47 9.13
CA PHE A 276 -47.15 -37.42 7.71
C PHE A 276 -46.84 -38.82 7.17
N GLU A 277 -47.33 -39.09 5.95
CA GLU A 277 -46.90 -40.20 5.12
C GLU A 277 -45.86 -39.71 4.11
N VAL A 278 -44.64 -40.23 4.25
CA VAL A 278 -43.47 -39.88 3.44
C VAL A 278 -43.28 -40.99 2.40
N PRO A 279 -43.42 -40.70 1.10
CA PRO A 279 -43.08 -41.66 0.06
C PRO A 279 -41.56 -41.89 0.05
N ALA A 280 -41.13 -43.13 -0.12
CA ALA A 280 -39.73 -43.52 -0.16
C ALA A 280 -39.50 -44.61 -1.22
N ALA A 281 -38.27 -44.70 -1.73
CA ALA A 281 -37.89 -45.74 -2.67
C ALA A 281 -36.46 -46.19 -2.41
N ARG A 282 -36.23 -47.51 -2.40
CA ARG A 282 -34.89 -48.10 -2.32
C ARG A 282 -34.45 -48.52 -3.71
N VAL A 283 -33.41 -47.89 -4.22
CA VAL A 283 -32.79 -48.22 -5.52
C VAL A 283 -31.57 -49.09 -5.26
N SER A 284 -31.60 -50.33 -5.73
CA SER A 284 -30.45 -51.24 -5.73
C SER A 284 -29.71 -51.09 -7.06
N TYR A 285 -28.40 -50.89 -7.04
CA TYR A 285 -27.59 -50.73 -8.24
C TYR A 285 -26.25 -51.48 -8.11
N GLY A 286 -25.59 -51.83 -9.23
CA GLY A 286 -24.28 -52.49 -9.21
C GLY A 286 -23.43 -52.17 -10.43
N ILE A 287 -22.12 -51.95 -10.21
CA ILE A 287 -21.14 -51.63 -11.26
C ILE A 287 -20.33 -52.88 -11.60
N ALA A 288 -20.38 -53.31 -12.86
CA ALA A 288 -19.74 -54.55 -13.32
C ALA A 288 -20.18 -55.75 -12.47
N ASP A 289 -19.22 -56.55 -11.98
CA ASP A 289 -19.45 -57.76 -11.17
C ASP A 289 -19.46 -57.49 -9.65
N ALA A 290 -19.48 -56.21 -9.23
CA ALA A 290 -19.54 -55.86 -7.81
C ALA A 290 -20.91 -56.19 -7.18
N PRO A 291 -20.97 -56.51 -5.87
CA PRO A 291 -22.24 -56.73 -5.18
C PRO A 291 -23.10 -55.46 -5.23
N SER A 292 -24.43 -55.64 -5.30
CA SER A 292 -25.37 -54.52 -5.38
C SER A 292 -25.33 -53.65 -4.13
N THR A 293 -25.25 -52.34 -4.32
CA THR A 293 -25.38 -51.34 -3.25
C THR A 293 -26.78 -50.73 -3.32
N THR A 294 -27.35 -50.37 -2.17
CA THR A 294 -28.68 -49.75 -2.12
C THR A 294 -28.58 -48.28 -1.72
N VAL A 295 -29.39 -47.44 -2.36
CA VAL A 295 -29.53 -46.01 -2.05
C VAL A 295 -31.01 -45.75 -1.82
N GLN A 296 -31.32 -45.00 -0.77
CA GLN A 296 -32.69 -44.74 -0.37
C GLN A 296 -33.07 -43.29 -0.63
N PHE A 297 -34.15 -43.08 -1.38
CA PHE A 297 -34.69 -41.77 -1.72
C PHE A 297 -35.99 -41.55 -0.94
N GLU A 298 -36.21 -40.33 -0.44
CA GLU A 298 -37.33 -40.04 0.45
C GLU A 298 -38.02 -38.72 0.11
N GLY A 299 -39.31 -38.62 0.40
CA GLY A 299 -40.14 -37.47 0.08
C GLY A 299 -40.65 -37.49 -1.36
N ARG A 300 -41.65 -36.66 -1.65
CA ARG A 300 -42.24 -36.54 -3.00
C ARG A 300 -41.21 -36.15 -4.06
N ARG A 301 -40.24 -35.31 -3.67
CA ARG A 301 -39.11 -34.91 -4.52
C ARG A 301 -37.99 -35.94 -4.62
N MET A 302 -38.12 -37.11 -3.97
CA MET A 302 -37.10 -38.17 -3.97
C MET A 302 -35.73 -37.65 -3.56
N LEU A 303 -35.67 -37.02 -2.39
CA LEU A 303 -34.44 -36.47 -1.85
C LEU A 303 -33.46 -37.62 -1.59
N ALA A 304 -32.30 -37.51 -2.24
CA ALA A 304 -31.24 -38.49 -2.18
C ALA A 304 -30.37 -38.29 -0.93
N PRO A 305 -29.73 -39.34 -0.40
CA PRO A 305 -28.80 -39.20 0.71
C PRO A 305 -27.52 -38.49 0.26
N PRO A 306 -26.72 -37.95 1.18
CA PRO A 306 -25.44 -37.35 0.85
C PRO A 306 -24.57 -38.31 0.03
N VAL A 307 -24.02 -37.81 -1.08
CA VAL A 307 -23.21 -38.59 -2.04
C VAL A 307 -22.02 -39.31 -1.36
N ALA A 308 -21.55 -38.81 -0.22
CA ALA A 308 -20.46 -39.38 0.56
C ALA A 308 -20.76 -40.78 1.16
N GLU A 309 -22.04 -41.17 1.25
CA GLU A 309 -22.43 -42.46 1.82
C GLU A 309 -22.20 -43.63 0.84
N ASP A 310 -22.02 -43.35 -0.45
CA ASP A 310 -21.77 -44.37 -1.46
C ASP A 310 -20.28 -44.66 -1.64
N ARG A 311 -19.81 -45.77 -1.08
CA ARG A 311 -18.41 -46.21 -1.20
C ARG A 311 -18.01 -46.64 -2.61
N GLN A 312 -18.91 -47.22 -3.41
CA GLN A 312 -18.54 -47.80 -4.72
C GLN A 312 -18.30 -46.68 -5.75
N LEU A 313 -19.25 -45.76 -5.88
CA LEU A 313 -19.15 -44.65 -6.84
C LEU A 313 -18.08 -43.64 -6.44
N THR A 314 -17.89 -43.36 -5.15
CA THR A 314 -16.81 -42.48 -4.67
C THR A 314 -15.42 -43.10 -4.91
N THR A 315 -15.23 -44.40 -4.64
CA THR A 315 -13.97 -45.11 -4.91
C THR A 315 -13.65 -45.10 -6.40
N ARG A 316 -14.64 -45.31 -7.27
CA ARG A 316 -14.48 -45.16 -8.73
C ARG A 316 -14.04 -43.74 -9.07
N GLY A 317 -14.75 -42.72 -8.58
CA GLY A 317 -14.46 -41.32 -8.85
C GLY A 317 -13.02 -40.96 -8.47
N ARG A 318 -12.54 -41.41 -7.31
CA ARG A 318 -11.15 -41.23 -6.87
C ARG A 318 -10.14 -41.89 -7.81
N LYS A 319 -10.39 -43.12 -8.27
CA LYS A 319 -9.50 -43.81 -9.22
C LYS A 319 -9.41 -43.08 -10.57
N VAL A 320 -10.54 -42.60 -11.10
CA VAL A 320 -10.53 -41.83 -12.36
C VAL A 320 -9.80 -40.50 -12.17
N LEU A 321 -10.07 -39.79 -11.07
CA LEU A 321 -9.45 -38.50 -10.77
C LEU A 321 -7.92 -38.63 -10.56
N ALA A 322 -7.48 -39.69 -9.88
CA ALA A 322 -6.06 -39.98 -9.65
C ALA A 322 -5.26 -40.18 -10.94
N VAL A 323 -5.91 -40.60 -12.04
CA VAL A 323 -5.29 -40.71 -13.37
C VAL A 323 -5.49 -39.43 -14.19
N ARG A 324 -6.65 -38.78 -14.09
CA ARG A 324 -6.94 -37.55 -14.85
C ARG A 324 -5.98 -36.40 -14.52
N LEU A 325 -5.70 -36.18 -13.24
CA LEU A 325 -4.84 -35.09 -12.79
C LEU A 325 -3.42 -35.16 -13.38
N PRO A 326 -2.67 -36.28 -13.29
CA PRO A 326 -1.36 -36.37 -13.91
C PRO A 326 -1.42 -36.28 -15.43
N LEU A 327 -2.47 -36.78 -16.09
CA LEU A 327 -2.62 -36.62 -17.55
C LEU A 327 -2.76 -35.15 -17.97
N ILE A 328 -3.56 -34.36 -17.25
CA ILE A 328 -3.69 -32.93 -17.48
C ILE A 328 -2.33 -32.24 -17.23
N ALA A 329 -1.65 -32.61 -16.14
CA ALA A 329 -0.33 -32.06 -15.82
C ALA A 329 0.70 -32.36 -16.91
N VAL A 330 0.70 -33.55 -17.49
CA VAL A 330 1.59 -33.89 -18.62
C VAL A 330 1.20 -33.13 -19.89
N ALA A 331 -0.10 -33.09 -20.22
CA ALA A 331 -0.58 -32.48 -21.46
C ALA A 331 -0.38 -30.96 -21.51
N LEU A 332 -0.46 -30.28 -20.37
CA LEU A 332 -0.22 -28.84 -20.26
C LEU A 332 1.21 -28.51 -19.84
N GLY A 333 1.80 -29.32 -18.95
CA GLY A 333 3.12 -29.07 -18.38
C GLY A 333 4.25 -29.22 -19.39
N ILE A 334 4.23 -30.23 -20.25
CA ILE A 334 5.28 -30.38 -21.27
C ILE A 334 5.29 -29.19 -22.25
N PRO A 335 4.18 -28.80 -22.91
CA PRO A 335 4.16 -27.60 -23.76
C PRO A 335 4.57 -26.33 -23.01
N LEU A 336 4.15 -26.18 -21.75
CA LEU A 336 4.54 -25.04 -20.92
C LEU A 336 6.05 -25.00 -20.67
N LEU A 337 6.70 -26.14 -20.40
CA LEU A 337 8.15 -26.23 -20.26
C LEU A 337 8.87 -25.80 -21.55
N TYR A 338 8.33 -26.16 -22.72
CA TYR A 338 8.87 -25.71 -24.01
C TYR A 338 8.69 -24.19 -24.21
N ILE A 339 7.54 -23.61 -23.84
CA ILE A 339 7.32 -22.16 -23.87
C ILE A 339 8.32 -21.43 -22.96
N LEU A 340 8.54 -21.96 -21.76
CA LEU A 340 9.46 -21.38 -20.77
C LEU A 340 10.94 -21.48 -21.21
N ARG A 341 11.27 -22.44 -22.08
CA ARG A 341 12.64 -22.62 -22.59
C ARG A 341 13.03 -21.55 -23.62
N GLY A 342 12.07 -20.85 -24.23
CA GLY A 342 12.36 -19.68 -25.06
C GLY A 342 11.38 -19.46 -26.22
N SER A 343 11.48 -18.29 -26.86
CA SER A 343 10.65 -17.89 -28.00
C SER A 343 10.80 -18.80 -29.22
N PHE A 344 11.93 -19.50 -29.35
CA PHE A 344 12.16 -20.46 -30.43
C PHE A 344 11.05 -21.51 -30.58
N PHE A 345 10.50 -21.97 -29.45
CA PHE A 345 9.46 -23.01 -29.44
C PHE A 345 8.06 -22.48 -29.75
N TRP A 346 7.89 -21.18 -29.99
CA TRP A 346 6.61 -20.57 -30.35
C TRP A 346 6.31 -20.75 -31.84
N ASN A 347 6.34 -22.00 -32.30
CA ASN A 347 6.17 -22.36 -33.70
C ASN A 347 5.09 -23.46 -33.86
N GLY A 348 4.85 -23.88 -35.10
CA GLY A 348 3.83 -24.89 -35.42
C GLY A 348 4.03 -26.24 -34.72
N TRP A 349 5.26 -26.57 -34.29
CA TRP A 349 5.54 -27.82 -33.59
C TRP A 349 4.97 -27.86 -32.17
N LEU A 350 4.93 -26.73 -31.47
CA LEU A 350 4.32 -26.65 -30.15
C LEU A 350 2.80 -26.92 -30.22
N ALA A 351 2.13 -26.39 -31.25
CA ALA A 351 0.72 -26.67 -31.48
C ALA A 351 0.48 -28.16 -31.78
N ALA A 352 1.35 -28.78 -32.60
CA ALA A 352 1.29 -30.22 -32.89
C ALA A 352 1.56 -31.09 -31.64
N LEU A 353 2.45 -30.65 -30.75
CA LEU A 353 2.78 -31.33 -29.49
C LEU A 353 1.59 -31.27 -28.53
N LEU A 354 1.00 -30.08 -28.38
CA LEU A 354 -0.19 -29.88 -27.54
C LEU A 354 -1.38 -30.70 -28.04
N PHE A 355 -1.60 -30.76 -29.36
CA PHE A 355 -2.63 -31.61 -29.95
C PHE A 355 -2.38 -33.10 -29.67
N SER A 356 -1.13 -33.57 -29.83
CA SER A 356 -0.77 -34.97 -29.60
C SER A 356 -0.93 -35.38 -28.13
N LEU A 357 -0.42 -34.58 -27.20
CA LEU A 357 -0.53 -34.84 -25.76
C LEU A 357 -1.98 -34.69 -25.25
N GLY A 358 -2.73 -33.72 -25.77
CA GLY A 358 -4.16 -33.57 -25.48
C GLY A 358 -4.96 -34.78 -25.93
N GLY A 359 -4.73 -35.27 -27.16
CA GLY A 359 -5.33 -36.50 -27.67
C GLY A 359 -5.00 -37.72 -26.82
N PHE A 360 -3.73 -37.87 -26.42
CA PHE A 360 -3.29 -38.92 -25.51
C PHE A 360 -4.02 -38.88 -24.16
N ALA A 361 -4.11 -37.71 -23.53
CA ALA A 361 -4.79 -37.52 -22.25
C ALA A 361 -6.28 -37.87 -22.33
N VAL A 362 -6.98 -37.42 -23.38
CA VAL A 362 -8.41 -37.70 -23.58
C VAL A 362 -8.67 -39.20 -23.77
N VAL A 363 -7.89 -39.86 -24.62
CA VAL A 363 -8.06 -41.30 -24.89
C VAL A 363 -7.76 -42.13 -23.64
N THR A 364 -6.75 -41.75 -22.86
CA THR A 364 -6.38 -42.44 -21.61
C THR A 364 -7.45 -42.25 -20.52
N ASP A 365 -8.01 -41.04 -20.38
CA ASP A 365 -9.11 -40.79 -19.45
C ASP A 365 -10.34 -41.66 -19.80
N ARG A 366 -10.71 -41.73 -21.09
CA ARG A 366 -11.81 -42.59 -21.57
C ARG A 366 -11.54 -44.08 -21.33
N LEU A 367 -10.32 -44.54 -21.55
CA LEU A 367 -9.89 -45.91 -21.25
C LEU A 367 -10.12 -46.26 -19.77
N VAL A 368 -9.71 -45.37 -18.85
CA VAL A 368 -9.87 -45.59 -17.39
C VAL A 368 -11.33 -45.54 -16.99
N GLN A 369 -12.12 -44.62 -17.55
CA GLN A 369 -13.57 -44.59 -17.31
C GLN A 369 -14.25 -45.89 -17.73
N ASP A 370 -14.01 -46.39 -18.94
CA ASP A 370 -14.64 -47.63 -19.42
C ASP A 370 -14.10 -48.87 -18.71
N TRP A 371 -12.82 -48.87 -18.29
CA TRP A 371 -12.23 -49.93 -17.48
C TRP A 371 -12.86 -50.03 -16.09
N THR A 372 -13.04 -48.90 -15.40
CA THR A 372 -13.71 -48.88 -14.09
C THR A 372 -15.19 -49.26 -14.13
N LEU A 373 -15.81 -49.25 -15.32
CA LEU A 373 -17.19 -49.70 -15.56
C LEU A 373 -17.28 -51.15 -16.07
N GLY A 374 -16.14 -51.84 -16.26
CA GLY A 374 -16.12 -53.23 -16.75
C GLY A 374 -16.44 -53.41 -18.25
N ARG A 375 -16.44 -52.34 -19.07
CA ARG A 375 -16.82 -52.39 -20.49
C ARG A 375 -15.70 -52.94 -21.38
N ARG A 376 -15.42 -54.25 -21.30
CA ARG A 376 -14.26 -54.94 -21.93
C ARG A 376 -14.08 -54.67 -23.44
N GLN A 377 -15.16 -54.50 -24.20
CA GLN A 377 -15.10 -54.30 -25.65
C GLN A 377 -14.51 -52.92 -26.03
N LYS A 378 -14.89 -51.84 -25.34
CA LYS A 378 -14.42 -50.48 -25.62
C LYS A 378 -12.96 -50.25 -25.25
N ILE A 379 -12.48 -50.94 -24.20
CA ILE A 379 -11.09 -50.88 -23.73
C ILE A 379 -10.09 -51.21 -24.86
N ARG A 380 -10.42 -52.17 -25.74
CA ARG A 380 -9.54 -52.55 -26.86
C ARG A 380 -9.40 -51.43 -27.90
N GLN A 381 -10.47 -50.68 -28.16
CA GLN A 381 -10.44 -49.55 -29.10
C GLN A 381 -9.59 -48.40 -28.54
N TRP A 382 -9.79 -48.04 -27.27
CA TRP A 382 -9.06 -46.95 -26.64
C TRP A 382 -7.54 -47.22 -26.52
N ARG A 383 -7.13 -48.47 -26.28
CA ARG A 383 -5.70 -48.84 -26.25
C ARG A 383 -4.96 -48.52 -27.56
N ARG A 384 -5.62 -48.70 -28.72
CA ARG A 384 -5.00 -48.39 -30.02
C ARG A 384 -4.83 -46.89 -30.20
N GLY A 385 -5.84 -46.09 -29.86
CA GLY A 385 -5.77 -44.63 -29.92
C GLY A 385 -4.67 -44.06 -29.03
N MET A 386 -4.51 -44.60 -27.82
CA MET A 386 -3.46 -44.18 -26.87
C MET A 386 -2.05 -44.36 -27.48
N ALA A 387 -1.78 -45.50 -28.11
CA ALA A 387 -0.48 -45.77 -28.72
C ALA A 387 -0.14 -44.82 -29.88
N VAL A 388 -1.13 -44.46 -30.71
CA VAL A 388 -0.94 -43.54 -31.83
C VAL A 388 -0.56 -42.14 -31.34
N TYR A 389 -1.29 -41.59 -30.36
CA TYR A 389 -1.00 -40.26 -29.83
C TYR A 389 0.30 -40.19 -29.02
N ALA A 390 0.67 -41.27 -28.33
CA ALA A 390 1.96 -41.34 -27.66
C ALA A 390 3.13 -41.28 -28.65
N LEU A 391 3.04 -42.06 -29.75
CA LEU A 391 4.07 -42.06 -30.79
C LEU A 391 4.16 -40.71 -31.51
N SER A 392 3.03 -40.07 -31.81
CA SER A 392 3.03 -38.75 -32.46
C SER A 392 3.66 -37.68 -31.57
N ALA A 393 3.39 -37.68 -30.27
CA ALA A 393 4.00 -36.75 -29.32
C ALA A 393 5.53 -36.89 -29.28
N ILE A 394 6.05 -38.13 -29.29
CA ILE A 394 7.50 -38.40 -29.31
C ILE A 394 8.14 -37.86 -30.59
N VAL A 395 7.56 -38.14 -31.75
CA VAL A 395 8.10 -37.68 -33.04
C VAL A 395 8.11 -36.16 -33.14
N VAL A 396 7.02 -35.49 -32.72
CA VAL A 396 6.94 -34.03 -32.72
C VAL A 396 7.98 -33.42 -31.78
N ALA A 397 8.18 -33.98 -30.58
CA ALA A 397 9.19 -33.48 -29.64
C ALA A 397 10.60 -33.55 -30.25
N LEU A 398 10.97 -34.64 -30.93
CA LEU A 398 12.29 -34.80 -31.57
C LEU A 398 12.52 -33.84 -32.76
N LEU A 399 11.45 -33.45 -33.46
CA LEU A 399 11.52 -32.49 -34.57
C LEU A 399 11.52 -31.03 -34.11
N ALA A 400 11.01 -30.75 -32.92
CA ALA A 400 10.96 -29.42 -32.34
C ALA A 400 12.29 -28.94 -31.74
N GLU A 401 13.27 -29.84 -31.52
CA GLU A 401 14.56 -29.48 -30.94
C GLU A 401 15.42 -28.67 -31.94
N PRO A 402 16.09 -27.61 -31.46
CA PRO A 402 16.93 -26.78 -32.30
C PRO A 402 18.18 -27.53 -32.78
N ARG A 403 18.73 -27.14 -33.94
CA ARG A 403 19.87 -27.82 -34.57
C ARG A 403 20.90 -26.83 -35.09
N LEU A 404 22.17 -27.04 -34.72
CA LEU A 404 23.30 -26.20 -35.15
C LEU A 404 23.43 -26.09 -36.68
N PHE A 405 23.04 -27.14 -37.41
CA PHE A 405 23.05 -27.14 -38.86
C PHE A 405 22.10 -26.09 -39.47
N GLU A 406 20.89 -25.92 -38.92
CA GLU A 406 19.93 -24.92 -39.42
C GLU A 406 20.40 -23.50 -39.09
N ALA A 407 20.98 -23.28 -37.91
CA ALA A 407 21.59 -21.98 -37.56
C ALA A 407 22.64 -21.55 -38.61
N ARG A 408 23.60 -22.43 -38.94
CA ARG A 408 24.62 -22.14 -39.98
C ARG A 408 24.02 -21.92 -41.36
N ARG A 409 22.95 -22.65 -41.69
CA ARG A 409 22.21 -22.46 -42.93
C ARG A 409 21.51 -21.10 -42.98
N TYR A 410 21.00 -20.60 -41.86
CA TYR A 410 20.41 -19.26 -41.76
C TYR A 410 21.48 -18.16 -41.91
N ILE A 411 22.65 -18.31 -41.28
CA ILE A 411 23.78 -17.38 -41.43
C ILE A 411 24.19 -17.27 -42.90
N SER A 412 24.41 -18.40 -43.59
CA SER A 412 24.81 -18.39 -45.02
C SER A 412 23.75 -17.81 -45.96
N LYS A 413 22.47 -17.82 -45.57
CA LYS A 413 21.37 -17.19 -46.31
C LYS A 413 21.15 -15.71 -45.93
N GLY A 414 21.94 -15.15 -45.01
CA GLY A 414 21.77 -13.78 -44.51
C GLY A 414 20.53 -13.58 -43.64
N ARG A 415 19.92 -14.67 -43.14
CA ARG A 415 18.76 -14.66 -42.22
C ARG A 415 19.27 -14.64 -40.78
N LEU A 416 19.87 -13.52 -40.38
CA LEU A 416 20.62 -13.43 -39.12
C LEU A 416 19.71 -13.55 -37.88
N ASP A 417 18.50 -13.00 -37.91
CA ASP A 417 17.55 -13.09 -36.78
C ASP A 417 17.10 -14.53 -36.51
N ASP A 418 16.86 -15.31 -37.57
CA ASP A 418 16.50 -16.73 -37.45
C ASP A 418 17.69 -17.55 -36.93
N ALA A 419 18.90 -17.25 -37.40
CA ALA A 419 20.13 -17.87 -36.91
C ALA A 419 20.35 -17.58 -35.42
N GLN A 420 20.14 -16.33 -34.99
CA GLN A 420 20.24 -15.92 -33.60
C GLN A 420 19.23 -16.66 -32.74
N THR A 421 17.98 -16.75 -33.17
CA THR A 421 16.91 -17.45 -32.44
C THR A 421 17.25 -18.95 -32.26
N GLU A 422 17.77 -19.60 -33.31
CA GLU A 422 18.20 -21.00 -33.27
C GLU A 422 19.41 -21.20 -32.34
N LEU A 423 20.42 -20.33 -32.41
CA LEU A 423 21.62 -20.41 -31.57
C LEU A 423 21.31 -20.16 -30.09
N GLN A 424 20.44 -19.19 -29.78
CA GLN A 424 19.98 -18.94 -28.41
C GLN A 424 19.24 -20.15 -27.83
N ALA A 425 18.48 -20.87 -28.67
CA ALA A 425 17.78 -22.08 -28.24
C ALA A 425 18.73 -23.26 -27.99
N LEU A 426 19.88 -23.31 -28.70
CA LEU A 426 20.93 -24.31 -28.51
C LEU A 426 21.76 -24.07 -27.25
N GLY A 427 22.03 -22.82 -26.90
CA GLY A 427 22.76 -22.48 -25.68
C GLY A 427 23.45 -21.11 -25.72
N GLU A 428 24.21 -20.82 -24.67
CA GLU A 428 24.92 -19.55 -24.52
C GLU A 428 26.16 -19.45 -25.43
N PRO A 429 26.58 -18.22 -25.82
CA PRO A 429 27.75 -17.99 -26.67
C PRO A 429 29.07 -18.54 -26.13
N GLU A 430 29.17 -18.77 -24.82
CA GLU A 430 30.36 -19.29 -24.16
C GLU A 430 30.56 -20.81 -24.36
N SER A 431 29.53 -21.50 -24.85
CA SER A 431 29.64 -22.94 -25.12
C SER A 431 30.64 -23.21 -26.25
N PRO A 432 31.66 -24.06 -26.03
CA PRO A 432 32.74 -24.26 -26.99
C PRO A 432 32.27 -24.83 -28.32
N GLU A 433 31.15 -25.57 -28.31
CA GLU A 433 30.54 -26.16 -29.52
C GLU A 433 29.82 -25.11 -30.39
N LEU A 434 29.29 -24.03 -29.79
CA LEU A 434 28.55 -22.98 -30.50
C LEU A 434 29.39 -21.75 -30.79
N GLN A 435 30.55 -21.58 -30.14
CA GLN A 435 31.39 -20.38 -30.24
C GLN A 435 31.72 -19.98 -31.68
N ALA A 436 32.02 -20.97 -32.54
CA ALA A 436 32.28 -20.71 -33.96
C ALA A 436 31.05 -20.13 -34.69
N ALA A 437 29.86 -20.70 -34.46
CA ALA A 437 28.63 -20.22 -35.11
C ALA A 437 28.17 -18.85 -34.58
N TRP A 438 28.40 -18.56 -33.30
CA TRP A 438 28.19 -17.22 -32.73
C TRP A 438 29.16 -16.19 -33.32
N THR A 439 30.42 -16.55 -33.51
CA THR A 439 31.42 -15.69 -34.15
C THR A 439 31.03 -15.39 -35.60
N ASP A 440 30.59 -16.41 -36.36
CA ASP A 440 30.10 -16.26 -37.73
C ASP A 440 28.87 -15.34 -37.80
N LEU A 441 27.94 -15.47 -36.84
CA LEU A 441 26.74 -14.62 -36.73
C LEU A 441 27.12 -13.16 -36.46
N HIS A 442 27.96 -12.90 -35.46
CA HIS A 442 28.39 -11.55 -35.10
C HIS A 442 29.20 -10.88 -36.23
N LEU A 443 30.06 -11.64 -36.91
CA LEU A 443 30.77 -11.14 -38.09
C LEU A 443 29.78 -10.73 -39.19
N ALA A 444 28.83 -11.61 -39.53
CA ALA A 444 27.86 -11.34 -40.59
C ALA A 444 26.92 -10.15 -40.24
N HIS A 445 26.54 -10.02 -38.97
CA HIS A 445 25.73 -8.90 -38.48
C HIS A 445 26.52 -7.58 -38.54
N ALA A 446 27.72 -7.57 -37.97
CA ALA A 446 28.58 -6.39 -37.93
C ALA A 446 28.92 -5.85 -39.33
N LEU A 447 29.19 -6.72 -40.30
CA LEU A 447 29.51 -6.30 -41.67
C LEU A 447 28.32 -5.72 -42.45
N ARG A 448 27.09 -6.06 -42.05
CA ARG A 448 25.85 -5.55 -42.69
C ARG A 448 25.37 -4.26 -42.05
N GLU A 449 25.66 -4.07 -40.77
CA GLU A 449 25.19 -2.94 -39.99
C GLU A 449 25.94 -1.64 -40.32
N GLN A 450 25.21 -0.53 -40.31
CA GLN A 450 25.73 0.81 -40.57
C GLN A 450 25.83 1.65 -39.28
N GLN A 451 25.18 1.23 -38.21
CA GLN A 451 25.20 1.94 -36.92
C GLN A 451 26.42 1.54 -36.09
N VAL A 452 27.27 2.52 -35.75
CA VAL A 452 28.54 2.31 -35.04
C VAL A 452 28.37 1.58 -33.71
N HIS A 453 27.27 1.82 -32.98
CA HIS A 453 27.06 1.19 -31.67
C HIS A 453 26.71 -0.30 -31.76
N GLU A 454 25.92 -0.72 -32.75
CA GLU A 454 25.60 -2.15 -32.95
C GLU A 454 26.83 -2.92 -33.44
N VAL A 455 27.59 -2.34 -34.39
CA VAL A 455 28.87 -2.93 -34.83
C VAL A 455 29.85 -3.06 -33.67
N ALA A 456 29.94 -2.05 -32.78
CA ALA A 456 30.80 -2.10 -31.60
C ALA A 456 30.37 -3.17 -30.58
N LYS A 457 29.07 -3.44 -30.48
CA LYS A 457 28.52 -4.48 -29.62
C LYS A 457 28.84 -5.89 -30.14
N ASP A 458 28.68 -6.15 -31.44
CA ASP A 458 29.09 -7.42 -32.05
C ASP A 458 30.59 -7.66 -31.91
N ALA A 459 31.36 -6.61 -32.15
CA ALA A 459 32.78 -6.54 -31.86
C ALA A 459 33.08 -7.08 -30.45
N LEU A 460 32.49 -6.49 -29.40
CA LEU A 460 32.75 -6.90 -28.01
C LEU A 460 32.31 -8.34 -27.70
N ALA A 461 31.34 -8.89 -28.43
CA ALA A 461 30.90 -10.28 -28.28
C ALA A 461 31.90 -11.29 -28.90
N MET A 462 32.81 -10.83 -29.76
CA MET A 462 33.81 -11.67 -30.41
C MET A 462 35.12 -11.73 -29.60
N LYS A 463 35.80 -12.89 -29.66
CA LYS A 463 37.06 -13.12 -28.94
C LYS A 463 38.15 -12.12 -29.41
N PRO A 464 38.81 -11.38 -28.49
CA PRO A 464 39.92 -10.50 -28.85
C PRO A 464 41.04 -11.26 -29.58
N GLY A 465 41.54 -10.68 -30.68
CA GLY A 465 42.62 -11.25 -31.49
C GLY A 465 42.19 -12.30 -32.53
N SER A 466 40.90 -12.61 -32.68
CA SER A 466 40.44 -13.46 -33.78
C SER A 466 40.55 -12.73 -35.14
N PRO A 467 40.79 -13.45 -36.26
CA PRO A 467 40.86 -12.80 -37.58
C PRO A 467 39.52 -12.16 -37.97
N GLU A 468 38.39 -12.74 -37.56
CA GLU A 468 37.05 -12.18 -37.77
C GLU A 468 36.88 -10.86 -36.98
N ARG A 469 37.37 -10.80 -35.74
CA ARG A 469 37.35 -9.60 -34.90
C ARG A 469 38.08 -8.44 -35.58
N ALA A 470 39.25 -8.71 -36.17
CA ALA A 470 40.04 -7.69 -36.86
C ALA A 470 39.29 -7.10 -38.08
N GLN A 471 38.52 -7.92 -38.80
CA GLN A 471 37.68 -7.43 -39.91
C GLN A 471 36.57 -6.49 -39.39
N VAL A 472 35.91 -6.87 -38.30
CA VAL A 472 34.88 -6.02 -37.66
C VAL A 472 35.48 -4.71 -37.14
N ASP A 473 36.66 -4.75 -36.53
CA ASP A 473 37.33 -3.54 -36.03
C ASP A 473 37.67 -2.56 -37.16
N GLN A 474 38.14 -3.07 -38.29
CA GLN A 474 38.43 -2.25 -39.46
C GLN A 474 37.16 -1.62 -40.05
N HIS A 475 36.07 -2.39 -40.13
CA HIS A 475 34.76 -1.88 -40.56
C HIS A 475 34.24 -0.81 -39.59
N LEU A 476 34.29 -1.07 -38.29
CA LEU A 476 33.89 -0.14 -37.23
C LEU A 476 34.68 1.18 -37.30
N LEU A 477 36.00 1.11 -37.51
CA LEU A 477 36.83 2.30 -37.67
C LEU A 477 36.39 3.13 -38.88
N SER A 478 36.12 2.47 -40.01
CA SER A 478 35.70 3.14 -41.25
C SER A 478 34.37 3.88 -41.07
N LEU A 479 33.38 3.23 -40.46
CA LEU A 479 32.07 3.81 -40.13
C LEU A 479 32.20 4.95 -39.12
N THR A 480 32.99 4.76 -38.06
CA THR A 480 33.23 5.78 -37.03
C THR A 480 33.84 7.03 -37.66
N ARG A 481 34.89 6.88 -38.48
CA ARG A 481 35.51 8.00 -39.20
C ARG A 481 34.49 8.72 -40.08
N GLN A 482 33.72 7.99 -40.88
CA GLN A 482 32.72 8.58 -41.78
C GLN A 482 31.66 9.38 -41.01
N GLN A 483 31.08 8.80 -39.96
CA GLN A 483 29.98 9.42 -39.20
C GLN A 483 30.46 10.60 -38.33
N VAL A 484 31.64 10.49 -37.70
CA VAL A 484 32.24 11.59 -36.94
C VAL A 484 32.52 12.76 -37.88
N LEU A 485 33.22 12.54 -39.00
CA LEU A 485 33.52 13.61 -39.96
C LEU A 485 32.27 14.23 -40.57
N ALA A 486 31.24 13.43 -40.90
CA ALA A 486 29.96 13.95 -41.40
C ALA A 486 29.21 14.79 -40.35
N SER A 487 29.26 14.40 -39.07
CA SER A 487 28.63 15.17 -37.97
C SER A 487 29.40 16.47 -37.68
N LEU A 488 30.73 16.43 -37.69
CA LEU A 488 31.58 17.62 -37.59
C LEU A 488 31.36 18.58 -38.76
N GLY A 489 31.18 18.08 -39.99
CA GLY A 489 30.82 18.90 -41.15
C GLY A 489 29.49 19.63 -41.00
N ARG A 490 28.54 19.06 -40.25
CA ARG A 490 27.26 19.68 -39.87
C ARG A 490 27.35 20.55 -38.61
N LYS A 491 28.55 20.70 -38.02
CA LYS A 491 28.80 21.36 -36.72
C LYS A 491 28.05 20.72 -35.54
N ASP A 492 27.66 19.45 -35.67
CA ASP A 492 27.01 18.68 -34.60
C ASP A 492 28.07 17.90 -33.80
N VAL A 493 28.68 18.61 -32.84
CA VAL A 493 29.69 18.05 -31.93
C VAL A 493 29.09 16.95 -31.05
N THR A 494 27.84 17.11 -30.60
CA THR A 494 27.18 16.16 -29.72
C THR A 494 27.03 14.78 -30.37
N SER A 495 26.57 14.72 -31.62
CA SER A 495 26.48 13.47 -32.36
C SER A 495 27.85 12.86 -32.65
N ALA A 496 28.84 13.69 -33.01
CA ALA A 496 30.21 13.23 -33.24
C ALA A 496 30.84 12.62 -31.97
N SER A 497 30.63 13.24 -30.80
CA SER A 497 31.09 12.75 -29.50
C SER A 497 30.42 11.42 -29.13
N ALA A 498 29.11 11.30 -29.34
CA ALA A 498 28.37 10.07 -29.05
C ALA A 498 28.86 8.89 -29.90
N VAL A 499 29.05 9.10 -31.21
CA VAL A 499 29.59 8.07 -32.12
C VAL A 499 30.98 7.62 -31.69
N LEU A 500 31.86 8.57 -31.35
CA LEU A 500 33.23 8.27 -30.93
C LEU A 500 33.26 7.53 -29.58
N ALA A 501 32.39 7.91 -28.63
CA ALA A 501 32.27 7.25 -27.33
C ALA A 501 31.80 5.79 -27.48
N SER A 502 30.88 5.50 -28.40
CA SER A 502 30.44 4.13 -28.67
C SER A 502 31.55 3.24 -29.25
N ALA A 503 32.41 3.80 -30.12
CA ALA A 503 33.47 3.03 -30.76
C ALA A 503 34.75 2.89 -29.92
N HIS A 504 35.00 3.83 -29.00
CA HIS A 504 36.26 3.92 -28.23
C HIS A 504 36.64 2.62 -27.48
N PRO A 505 35.73 1.91 -26.76
CA PRO A 505 36.10 0.70 -26.02
C PRO A 505 36.70 -0.41 -26.88
N VAL A 506 36.31 -0.45 -28.16
CA VAL A 506 36.76 -1.44 -29.13
C VAL A 506 38.03 -0.97 -29.84
N LEU A 507 38.03 0.26 -30.35
CA LEU A 507 39.08 0.75 -31.23
C LEU A 507 40.33 1.25 -30.50
N ALA A 508 40.26 1.60 -29.22
CA ALA A 508 41.39 2.17 -28.49
C ALA A 508 42.62 1.24 -28.42
N GLN A 509 42.42 -0.08 -28.47
CA GLN A 509 43.53 -1.06 -28.43
C GLN A 509 44.19 -1.25 -29.80
N GLY A 510 43.40 -1.31 -30.87
CA GLY A 510 43.90 -1.58 -32.23
C GLY A 510 44.26 -0.33 -33.04
N PHE A 511 43.63 0.81 -32.76
CA PHE A 511 43.71 2.04 -33.55
C PHE A 511 43.85 3.31 -32.70
N PRO A 512 44.78 3.36 -31.72
CA PRO A 512 44.90 4.51 -30.81
C PRO A 512 45.16 5.82 -31.54
N LYS A 513 45.92 5.79 -32.64
CA LYS A 513 46.25 6.99 -33.44
C LYS A 513 45.04 7.56 -34.20
N ASP A 514 44.25 6.72 -34.87
CA ASP A 514 43.07 7.19 -35.59
C ASP A 514 41.99 7.72 -34.63
N ILE A 515 41.81 7.08 -33.48
CA ILE A 515 40.92 7.57 -32.43
C ILE A 515 41.43 8.88 -31.82
N GLY A 516 42.74 8.98 -31.57
CA GLY A 516 43.39 10.22 -31.11
C GLY A 516 43.12 11.39 -32.05
N GLU A 517 43.31 11.20 -33.36
CA GLU A 517 43.07 12.24 -34.36
C GLU A 517 41.57 12.61 -34.51
N LEU A 518 40.64 11.64 -34.46
CA LEU A 518 39.20 11.94 -34.47
C LEU A 518 38.77 12.70 -33.21
N THR A 519 39.30 12.30 -32.05
CA THR A 519 39.09 12.98 -30.77
C THR A 519 39.63 14.41 -30.84
N ALA A 520 40.83 14.60 -31.38
CA ALA A 520 41.41 15.93 -31.55
C ALA A 520 40.57 16.84 -32.44
N ARG A 521 40.06 16.33 -33.58
CA ARG A 521 39.16 17.08 -34.47
C ARG A 521 37.83 17.45 -33.84
N LEU A 522 37.27 16.56 -33.02
CA LEU A 522 36.05 16.84 -32.24
C LEU A 522 36.27 18.05 -31.33
N TYR A 523 37.35 18.04 -30.54
CA TYR A 523 37.67 19.15 -29.64
C TYR A 523 38.11 20.43 -30.37
N GLU A 524 38.63 20.34 -31.60
CA GLU A 524 38.85 21.51 -32.45
C GLU A 524 37.53 22.15 -32.94
N ALA A 525 36.51 21.34 -33.23
CA ALA A 525 35.18 21.86 -33.54
C ALA A 525 34.52 22.50 -32.30
N GLU A 526 34.69 21.90 -31.11
CA GLU A 526 34.27 22.51 -29.83
C GLU A 526 34.97 23.85 -29.58
N HIS A 527 36.28 23.89 -29.84
CA HIS A 527 37.06 25.12 -29.74
C HIS A 527 36.48 26.24 -30.62
N ALA A 528 36.06 25.93 -31.85
CA ALA A 528 35.44 26.90 -32.74
C ALA A 528 34.06 27.40 -32.23
N ALA A 529 33.36 26.60 -31.43
CA ALA A 529 32.09 26.98 -30.80
C ALA A 529 32.26 27.75 -29.47
N CYS A 530 33.44 27.73 -28.86
CA CYS A 530 33.70 28.39 -27.59
C CYS A 530 33.62 29.93 -27.68
N THR A 531 32.81 30.52 -26.80
CA THR A 531 32.64 31.98 -26.65
C THR A 531 33.58 32.60 -25.62
N THR A 532 34.21 31.80 -24.76
CA THR A 532 35.12 32.27 -23.70
C THR A 532 36.53 31.71 -23.88
N ASP A 533 37.54 32.47 -23.44
CA ASP A 533 38.94 32.05 -23.52
C ASP A 533 39.25 30.79 -22.67
N PRO A 534 38.68 30.59 -21.46
CA PRO A 534 38.82 29.33 -20.72
C PRO A 534 38.31 28.11 -21.50
N CYS A 535 37.14 28.23 -22.14
CA CYS A 535 36.57 27.18 -22.98
C CYS A 535 37.54 26.85 -24.14
N ARG A 536 38.03 27.87 -24.84
CA ARG A 536 38.97 27.72 -25.97
C ARG A 536 40.27 27.04 -25.57
N TRP A 537 40.84 27.44 -24.44
CA TRP A 537 42.06 26.86 -23.90
C TRP A 537 41.84 25.40 -23.46
N LYS A 538 40.74 25.12 -22.75
CA LYS A 538 40.41 23.78 -22.26
C LYS A 538 40.24 22.80 -23.42
N THR A 539 39.44 23.16 -24.44
CA THR A 539 39.22 22.31 -25.61
C THR A 539 40.50 22.06 -26.40
N LEU A 540 41.34 23.09 -26.62
CA LEU A 540 42.67 22.92 -27.24
C LEU A 540 43.61 22.01 -26.42
N SER A 541 43.58 22.11 -25.08
CA SER A 541 44.42 21.27 -24.22
C SER A 541 44.05 19.78 -24.32
N VAL A 542 42.77 19.48 -24.54
CA VAL A 542 42.29 18.10 -24.72
C VAL A 542 42.61 17.64 -26.14
N ALA A 543 42.38 18.49 -27.16
CA ALA A 543 42.74 18.19 -28.54
C ALA A 543 44.24 17.85 -28.70
N LEU A 544 45.13 18.63 -28.05
CA LEU A 544 46.56 18.40 -28.10
C LEU A 544 46.98 17.08 -27.45
N ARG A 545 46.34 16.70 -26.33
CA ARG A 545 46.62 15.42 -25.65
C ARG A 545 46.10 14.22 -26.42
N ALA A 546 45.00 14.40 -27.16
CA ALA A 546 44.43 13.37 -28.00
C ALA A 546 45.33 13.05 -29.21
N GLU A 547 45.85 14.07 -29.90
CA GLU A 547 46.88 13.90 -30.93
C GLU A 547 47.74 15.18 -31.05
N PRO A 548 49.04 15.13 -30.64
CA PRO A 548 49.89 16.31 -30.64
C PRO A 548 50.28 16.73 -32.06
N THR A 549 50.07 18.02 -32.39
CA THR A 549 50.57 18.62 -33.63
C THR A 549 51.13 20.02 -33.38
N PRO A 550 52.15 20.47 -34.14
CA PRO A 550 52.75 21.80 -33.94
C PRO A 550 51.73 22.96 -33.99
N SER A 551 50.70 22.83 -34.84
CA SER A 551 49.62 23.82 -34.95
C SER A 551 48.74 23.89 -33.69
N ARG A 552 48.46 22.74 -33.04
CA ARG A 552 47.69 22.68 -31.78
C ARG A 552 48.50 23.27 -30.62
N GLU A 553 49.80 22.99 -30.56
CA GLU A 553 50.71 23.54 -29.55
C GLU A 553 50.78 25.07 -29.64
N GLN A 554 50.93 25.61 -30.86
CA GLN A 554 50.98 27.05 -31.09
C GLN A 554 49.67 27.75 -30.66
N ARG A 555 48.50 27.20 -31.05
CA ARG A 555 47.19 27.74 -30.66
C ARG A 555 46.96 27.68 -29.15
N LEU A 556 47.35 26.57 -28.50
CA LEU A 556 47.26 26.43 -27.05
C LEU A 556 48.15 27.47 -26.35
N GLY A 557 49.37 27.68 -26.85
CA GLY A 557 50.29 28.69 -26.34
C GLY A 557 49.73 30.12 -26.43
N GLN A 558 49.05 30.46 -27.53
CA GLN A 558 48.37 31.75 -27.69
C GLN A 558 47.22 31.91 -26.69
N ALA A 559 46.32 30.92 -26.59
CA ALA A 559 45.20 30.95 -25.64
C ALA A 559 45.69 31.06 -24.18
N ARG A 560 46.76 30.34 -23.85
CA ARG A 560 47.43 30.40 -22.55
C ARG A 560 47.96 31.81 -22.26
N ALA A 561 48.66 32.43 -23.20
CA ALA A 561 49.21 33.77 -23.03
C ALA A 561 48.09 34.81 -22.77
N THR A 562 46.99 34.74 -23.50
CA THR A 562 45.82 35.60 -23.29
C THR A 562 45.20 35.41 -21.90
N LEU A 563 45.05 34.17 -21.43
CA LEU A 563 44.54 33.90 -20.08
C LEU A 563 45.46 34.43 -18.98
N VAL A 564 46.78 34.21 -19.12
CA VAL A 564 47.77 34.73 -18.16
C VAL A 564 47.72 36.26 -18.12
N GLU A 565 47.59 36.94 -19.26
CA GLU A 565 47.44 38.39 -19.32
C GLU A 565 46.18 38.89 -18.59
N GLN A 566 45.04 38.19 -18.75
CA GLN A 566 43.78 38.54 -18.06
C GLN A 566 43.83 38.29 -16.55
N LEU A 567 44.60 37.29 -16.11
CA LEU A 567 44.78 36.95 -14.70
C LEU A 567 45.85 37.81 -14.01
N THR A 568 46.69 38.51 -14.77
CA THR A 568 47.78 39.30 -14.20
C THR A 568 47.23 40.50 -13.42
N PRO A 569 47.58 40.67 -12.12
CA PRO A 569 47.18 41.81 -11.30
C PRO A 569 47.48 43.15 -11.99
N ARG A 570 46.50 44.05 -11.99
CA ARG A 570 46.65 45.42 -12.53
C ARG A 570 46.59 46.44 -11.40
N PRO A 571 47.34 47.54 -11.44
CA PRO A 571 47.18 48.61 -10.46
C PRO A 571 45.80 49.27 -10.61
N ARG A 572 45.18 49.67 -9.50
CA ARG A 572 43.87 50.34 -9.50
C ARG A 572 43.95 51.63 -10.34
N PRO A 573 43.22 51.74 -11.46
CA PRO A 573 43.19 52.96 -12.25
C PRO A 573 42.46 54.06 -11.48
N LYS A 574 42.65 55.33 -11.88
CA LYS A 574 41.86 56.48 -11.38
C LYS A 574 40.38 56.45 -11.82
N ALA A 575 39.84 55.26 -12.14
CA ALA A 575 38.49 55.06 -12.63
C ALA A 575 37.45 55.10 -11.49
N ALA A 576 36.17 55.11 -11.87
CA ALA A 576 35.07 54.97 -10.93
C ALA A 576 35.22 53.65 -10.13
N THR A 577 34.89 53.70 -8.84
CA THR A 577 34.99 52.53 -7.95
C THR A 577 34.14 51.36 -8.45
N LEU A 578 33.00 51.62 -9.10
CA LEU A 578 32.13 50.59 -9.67
C LEU A 578 32.83 49.75 -10.74
N ASP A 579 33.49 50.41 -11.71
CA ASP A 579 34.21 49.72 -12.80
C ASP A 579 35.33 48.84 -12.24
N TRP A 580 36.00 49.31 -11.19
CA TRP A 580 37.03 48.53 -10.49
C TRP A 580 36.43 47.28 -9.83
N VAL A 581 35.30 47.39 -9.14
CA VAL A 581 34.64 46.22 -8.52
C VAL A 581 34.16 45.22 -9.58
N LEU A 582 33.61 45.70 -10.70
CA LEU A 582 33.21 44.84 -11.82
C LEU A 582 34.40 44.11 -12.44
N HIS A 583 35.55 44.78 -12.57
CA HIS A 583 36.79 44.15 -13.00
C HIS A 583 37.23 43.05 -12.03
N LEU A 584 37.25 43.32 -10.72
CA LEU A 584 37.61 42.32 -9.70
C LEU A 584 36.66 41.11 -9.72
N HIS A 585 35.36 41.31 -9.95
CA HIS A 585 34.40 40.22 -10.13
C HIS A 585 34.71 39.37 -11.36
N LYS A 586 34.99 39.99 -12.51
CA LYS A 586 35.36 39.29 -13.73
C LYS A 586 36.63 38.47 -13.53
N THR A 587 37.66 39.04 -12.89
CA THR A 587 38.91 38.34 -12.58
C THR A 587 38.68 37.20 -11.58
N THR A 588 37.87 37.40 -10.54
CA THR A 588 37.53 36.35 -9.56
C THR A 588 36.82 35.17 -10.23
N ALA A 589 35.86 35.44 -11.11
CA ALA A 589 35.13 34.39 -11.84
C ALA A 589 36.08 33.60 -12.76
N LEU A 590 36.90 34.29 -13.55
CA LEU A 590 37.89 33.68 -14.43
C LEU A 590 38.92 32.85 -13.66
N ALA A 591 39.47 33.42 -12.58
CA ALA A 591 40.45 32.76 -11.72
C ALA A 591 39.86 31.52 -11.03
N SER A 592 38.62 31.59 -10.56
CA SER A 592 37.98 30.45 -9.91
C SER A 592 37.74 29.28 -10.87
N GLU A 593 37.41 29.56 -12.14
CA GLU A 593 37.25 28.53 -13.17
C GLU A 593 38.59 27.81 -13.49
N LEU A 594 39.70 28.56 -13.41
CA LEU A 594 41.03 28.09 -13.81
C LEU A 594 41.90 27.57 -12.64
N ALA A 595 41.56 27.87 -11.39
CA ALA A 595 42.39 27.55 -10.23
C ALA A 595 42.66 26.05 -10.04
N ASP A 596 41.69 25.20 -10.40
CA ASP A 596 41.75 23.76 -10.18
C ASP A 596 41.93 22.95 -11.47
N THR A 597 42.35 23.58 -12.57
CA THR A 597 42.55 22.87 -13.83
C THR A 597 43.83 22.03 -13.77
N PRO A 598 43.75 20.69 -13.90
CA PRO A 598 44.94 19.83 -13.80
C PRO A 598 45.82 19.86 -15.06
N TYR A 599 45.40 20.59 -16.10
CA TYR A 599 45.99 20.51 -17.44
C TYR A 599 47.18 21.45 -17.65
N ASP A 600 47.29 22.52 -16.86
CA ASP A 600 48.39 23.49 -16.96
C ASP A 600 48.68 24.10 -15.58
N PRO A 601 49.74 23.64 -14.90
CA PRO A 601 50.13 24.14 -13.59
C PRO A 601 50.38 25.65 -13.56
N GLN A 602 50.87 26.24 -14.66
CA GLN A 602 51.19 27.66 -14.69
C GLN A 602 49.92 28.52 -14.68
N VAL A 603 48.91 28.16 -15.48
CA VAL A 603 47.61 28.86 -15.49
C VAL A 603 46.92 28.72 -14.12
N SER A 604 46.96 27.53 -13.51
CA SER A 604 46.44 27.30 -12.14
C SER A 604 47.13 28.18 -11.10
N VAL A 605 48.47 28.32 -11.16
CA VAL A 605 49.23 29.19 -10.25
C VAL A 605 48.84 30.66 -10.44
N HIS A 606 48.79 31.15 -11.68
CA HIS A 606 48.36 32.54 -11.94
C HIS A 606 46.92 32.78 -11.52
N ALA A 607 46.03 31.82 -11.73
CA ALA A 607 44.63 31.91 -11.31
C ALA A 607 44.51 32.01 -9.78
N LYS A 608 45.24 31.17 -9.01
CA LYS A 608 45.29 31.25 -7.55
C LYS A 608 45.85 32.59 -7.05
N GLN A 609 46.91 33.08 -7.68
CA GLN A 609 47.46 34.41 -7.39
C GLN A 609 46.45 35.52 -7.66
N ALA A 610 45.77 35.48 -8.81
CA ALA A 610 44.75 36.45 -9.20
C ALA A 610 43.54 36.43 -8.24
N LEU A 611 43.14 35.25 -7.76
CA LEU A 611 42.05 35.10 -6.80
C LEU A 611 42.39 35.74 -5.44
N THR A 612 43.61 35.50 -4.94
CA THR A 612 44.10 36.13 -3.71
C THR A 612 44.20 37.64 -3.88
N TRP A 613 44.83 38.11 -4.97
CA TRP A 613 44.95 39.52 -5.28
C TRP A 613 43.59 40.22 -5.39
N ALA A 614 42.64 39.65 -6.13
CA ALA A 614 41.32 40.25 -6.32
C ALA A 614 40.52 40.31 -5.01
N ARG A 615 40.69 39.32 -4.12
CA ARG A 615 40.11 39.32 -2.77
C ARG A 615 40.70 40.44 -1.92
N GLU A 616 42.02 40.55 -1.86
CA GLU A 616 42.71 41.60 -1.11
C GLU A 616 42.33 43.00 -1.59
N GLU A 617 42.27 43.22 -2.92
CA GLU A 617 41.85 44.49 -3.50
C GLU A 617 40.39 44.81 -3.20
N ARG A 618 39.50 43.81 -3.22
CA ARG A 618 38.09 44.01 -2.86
C ARG A 618 37.93 44.37 -1.38
N GLU A 619 38.72 43.75 -0.51
CA GLU A 619 38.70 44.02 0.94
C GLU A 619 39.16 45.43 1.29
N ARG A 620 39.95 46.09 0.42
CA ARG A 620 40.37 47.49 0.57
C ARG A 620 39.29 48.52 0.25
N ILE A 621 38.14 48.11 -0.29
CA ILE A 621 37.07 49.02 -0.70
C ILE A 621 36.03 49.10 0.44
N PRO A 622 35.94 50.22 1.17
CA PRO A 622 35.00 50.35 2.27
C PRO A 622 33.56 50.40 1.75
N LEU A 623 32.64 49.79 2.51
CA LEU A 623 31.21 49.94 2.27
C LEU A 623 30.73 51.34 2.68
N ILE A 624 31.23 51.85 3.80
CA ILE A 624 30.86 53.19 4.28
C ILE A 624 31.38 54.24 3.30
N GLY A 625 30.48 55.07 2.78
CA GLY A 625 30.73 56.05 1.72
C GLY A 625 30.58 55.50 0.30
N ALA A 626 30.39 54.19 0.11
CA ALA A 626 30.17 53.60 -1.20
C ALA A 626 28.82 54.03 -1.78
N GLU A 627 28.80 54.31 -3.08
CA GLU A 627 27.58 54.54 -3.86
C GLU A 627 26.73 53.27 -3.93
N ARG A 628 25.43 53.43 -4.16
CA ARG A 628 24.46 52.33 -4.14
C ARG A 628 24.87 51.15 -5.03
N GLU A 629 25.28 51.39 -6.28
CA GLU A 629 25.70 50.30 -7.17
C GLU A 629 26.97 49.60 -6.67
N VAL A 630 27.91 50.38 -6.11
CA VAL A 630 29.15 49.86 -5.53
C VAL A 630 28.84 48.99 -4.31
N ALA A 631 27.96 49.44 -3.42
CA ALA A 631 27.54 48.68 -2.24
C ALA A 631 26.82 47.37 -2.61
N ILE A 632 25.93 47.41 -3.61
CA ILE A 632 25.27 46.22 -4.15
C ILE A 632 26.30 45.25 -4.72
N SER A 633 27.26 45.73 -5.52
CA SER A 633 28.28 44.88 -6.15
C SER A 633 29.26 44.30 -5.11
N LEU A 634 29.77 45.13 -4.19
CA LEU A 634 30.78 44.75 -3.20
C LEU A 634 30.35 43.64 -2.26
N LEU A 635 29.09 43.63 -1.85
CA LEU A 635 28.60 42.65 -0.88
C LEU A 635 27.41 41.83 -1.36
N GLN A 636 26.93 42.02 -2.59
CA GLN A 636 25.68 41.40 -3.08
C GLN A 636 24.49 41.79 -2.19
N LEU A 637 24.42 43.06 -1.79
CA LEU A 637 23.29 43.56 -1.01
C LEU A 637 22.04 43.61 -1.89
N THR A 638 20.89 43.32 -1.31
CA THR A 638 19.57 43.42 -1.96
C THR A 638 18.81 44.62 -1.43
N ALA A 639 17.98 45.25 -2.26
CA ALA A 639 17.10 46.32 -1.79
C ALA A 639 16.06 45.74 -0.82
N SER A 640 15.96 46.30 0.39
CA SER A 640 14.93 45.93 1.34
C SER A 640 13.58 46.57 0.98
N SER A 641 12.53 46.33 1.79
CA SER A 641 11.26 47.04 1.67
C SER A 641 11.38 48.56 1.85
N HIS A 642 12.45 49.02 2.49
CA HIS A 642 12.75 50.45 2.62
C HIS A 642 13.73 50.88 1.52
N PRO A 643 13.41 51.92 0.73
CA PRO A 643 14.21 52.32 -0.43
C PRO A 643 15.63 52.79 -0.07
N ASN A 644 15.83 53.18 1.20
CA ASN A 644 17.10 53.67 1.74
C ASN A 644 17.87 52.60 2.52
N ILE A 645 17.45 51.32 2.50
CA ILE A 645 18.15 50.25 3.19
C ILE A 645 18.48 49.13 2.23
N LEU A 646 19.76 48.81 2.12
CA LEU A 646 20.26 47.62 1.45
C LEU A 646 20.57 46.55 2.48
N SER A 647 20.18 45.30 2.25
CA SER A 647 20.39 44.22 3.21
C SER A 647 21.00 42.98 2.59
N LYS A 648 21.82 42.27 3.37
CA LYS A 648 22.29 40.92 3.09
C LYS A 648 22.19 40.10 4.37
N THR A 649 21.58 38.94 4.25
CA THR A 649 21.51 37.98 5.35
C THR A 649 22.38 36.78 4.99
N THR A 650 23.42 36.51 5.78
CA THR A 650 24.14 35.23 5.75
C THR A 650 23.42 34.23 6.66
N GLU A 651 23.91 33.00 6.77
CA GLU A 651 23.35 31.99 7.68
C GLU A 651 23.35 32.43 9.17
N SER A 652 24.19 33.40 9.55
CA SER A 652 24.36 33.79 10.95
C SER A 652 24.32 35.29 11.23
N VAL A 653 24.49 36.14 10.21
CA VAL A 653 24.55 37.59 10.38
C VAL A 653 23.71 38.28 9.31
N ALA A 654 22.78 39.12 9.74
CA ALA A 654 22.12 40.11 8.91
C ALA A 654 22.92 41.41 8.92
N LEU A 655 23.34 41.85 7.74
CA LEU A 655 23.95 43.14 7.46
C LEU A 655 22.91 44.03 6.78
N SER A 656 22.70 45.24 7.30
CA SER A 656 21.90 46.28 6.67
C SER A 656 22.73 47.55 6.51
N CYS A 657 22.70 48.19 5.35
CA CYS A 657 23.37 49.45 5.05
C CYS A 657 22.30 50.52 4.82
N GLU A 658 22.39 51.62 5.57
CA GLU A 658 21.52 52.79 5.43
C GLU A 658 22.12 53.75 4.40
N LEU A 659 21.31 54.12 3.40
CA LEU A 659 21.66 55.04 2.34
C LEU A 659 21.16 56.45 2.65
N ARG A 660 22.05 57.44 2.48
CA ARG A 660 21.71 58.86 2.41
C ARG A 660 22.33 59.43 1.15
N ASP A 661 21.54 60.13 0.34
CA ASP A 661 21.96 60.68 -0.96
C ASP A 661 22.62 59.62 -1.87
N GLY A 662 22.09 58.39 -1.86
CA GLY A 662 22.60 57.28 -2.66
C GLY A 662 23.90 56.65 -2.16
N ARG A 663 24.42 57.05 -1.00
CA ARG A 663 25.66 56.53 -0.40
C ARG A 663 25.42 55.86 0.95
N CYS A 664 26.16 54.78 1.23
CA CYS A 664 26.07 54.10 2.53
C CYS A 664 26.65 54.98 3.64
N VAL A 665 25.82 55.57 4.48
CA VAL A 665 26.28 56.41 5.61
C VAL A 665 26.53 55.59 6.88
N GLY A 666 26.02 54.36 6.91
CA GLY A 666 26.29 53.45 7.99
C GLY A 666 25.77 52.04 7.72
N ALA A 667 26.27 51.09 8.51
CA ALA A 667 25.91 49.69 8.45
C ALA A 667 25.54 49.15 9.83
N TYR A 668 24.68 48.14 9.84
CA TYR A 668 24.11 47.49 10.99
C TYR A 668 24.30 45.99 10.86
N LEU A 669 24.97 45.36 11.82
CA LEU A 669 25.15 43.91 11.90
C LEU A 669 24.38 43.38 13.11
N ALA A 670 23.55 42.37 12.88
CA ALA A 670 22.86 41.62 13.92
C ALA A 670 22.76 40.14 13.55
N GLY A 671 22.37 39.29 14.50
CA GLY A 671 22.05 37.90 14.18
C GLY A 671 20.97 37.81 13.09
N ALA A 672 21.14 36.88 12.14
CA ALA A 672 20.17 36.66 11.06
C ALA A 672 18.77 36.28 11.57
N ASP A 673 18.71 35.62 12.73
CA ASP A 673 17.52 35.08 13.38
C ASP A 673 17.69 35.07 14.91
N LYS A 674 16.72 34.46 15.63
CA LYS A 674 16.73 34.40 17.10
C LYS A 674 17.86 33.53 17.68
N GLU A 675 18.21 32.44 17.01
CA GLU A 675 19.28 31.52 17.39
C GLU A 675 20.64 32.13 17.07
N SER A 676 20.71 32.99 16.05
CA SER A 676 21.89 33.69 15.59
C SER A 676 22.20 35.03 16.25
N ARG A 677 21.42 35.45 17.24
CA ARG A 677 21.51 36.76 17.94
C ARG A 677 22.88 37.14 18.51
N VAL A 678 23.72 36.18 18.88
CA VAL A 678 25.03 36.46 19.52
C VAL A 678 26.13 36.45 18.45
N LEU A 679 26.66 37.64 18.14
CA LEU A 679 27.64 37.90 17.08
C LEU A 679 29.07 37.46 17.41
N ASN A 680 29.43 37.43 18.69
CA ASN A 680 30.75 37.00 19.19
C ASN A 680 30.78 35.53 19.64
N ASN A 681 29.81 34.72 19.22
CA ASN A 681 29.84 33.28 19.41
C ASN A 681 30.98 32.68 18.58
N LEU A 682 31.78 31.75 19.14
CA LEU A 682 32.92 31.10 18.47
C LEU A 682 32.61 30.63 17.04
N LYS A 683 31.40 30.10 16.79
CA LYS A 683 31.00 29.62 15.45
C LYS A 683 30.74 30.74 14.43
N ARG A 684 30.50 31.97 14.90
CA ARG A 684 30.01 33.11 14.10
C ARG A 684 30.99 34.27 14.02
N THR A 685 31.90 34.35 15.00
CA THR A 685 32.97 35.35 15.07
C THR A 685 33.71 35.53 13.73
N PRO A 686 34.08 34.47 12.97
CA PRO A 686 34.74 34.66 11.67
C PRO A 686 33.89 35.43 10.66
N VAL A 687 32.60 35.10 10.54
CA VAL A 687 31.66 35.75 9.61
C VAL A 687 31.40 37.20 10.01
N THR A 688 31.16 37.45 11.31
CA THR A 688 30.97 38.81 11.83
C THR A 688 32.22 39.66 11.57
N LYS A 689 33.41 39.11 11.82
CA LYS A 689 34.70 39.77 11.61
C LYS A 689 34.95 40.07 10.12
N GLU A 690 34.66 39.12 9.24
CA GLU A 690 34.78 39.28 7.79
C GLU A 690 33.85 40.39 7.29
N LEU A 691 32.57 40.37 7.70
CA LEU A 691 31.61 41.40 7.31
C LEU A 691 31.99 42.77 7.84
N LEU A 692 32.43 42.87 9.10
CA LEU A 692 32.89 44.12 9.68
C LEU A 692 34.11 44.67 8.93
N SER A 693 35.08 43.82 8.63
CA SER A 693 36.29 44.21 7.88
C SER A 693 35.95 44.72 6.49
N ARG A 694 35.00 44.08 5.80
CA ARG A 694 34.50 44.55 4.49
C ARG A 694 33.70 45.85 4.59
N VAL A 695 32.95 46.05 5.66
CA VAL A 695 32.23 47.32 5.88
C VAL A 695 33.21 48.48 5.99
N LEU A 696 34.34 48.26 6.68
CA LEU A 696 35.35 49.28 6.98
C LEU A 696 36.45 49.40 5.91
N GLY A 697 36.59 48.41 5.04
CA GLY A 697 37.60 48.41 3.97
C GLY A 697 39.01 48.05 4.46
N HIS A 698 39.14 47.40 5.62
CA HIS A 698 40.39 46.85 6.15
C HIS A 698 40.11 45.81 7.24
N PRO A 699 41.07 44.95 7.61
CA PRO A 699 40.91 44.00 8.70
C PRO A 699 40.63 44.71 10.03
N VAL A 700 39.59 44.27 10.75
CA VAL A 700 39.19 44.81 12.06
C VAL A 700 38.83 43.68 13.01
N GLU A 701 39.29 43.78 14.26
CA GLU A 701 38.93 42.84 15.34
C GLU A 701 37.59 43.22 15.98
N LEU A 702 36.84 42.22 16.46
CA LEU A 702 35.65 42.49 17.26
C LEU A 702 36.05 43.06 18.64
N PRO A 703 35.27 43.99 19.20
CA PRO A 703 35.56 44.54 20.52
C PRO A 703 35.50 43.45 21.59
N ALA A 704 36.37 43.55 22.60
CA ALA A 704 36.28 42.71 23.78
C ALA A 704 35.04 43.08 24.62
N PRO A 705 34.40 42.11 25.31
CA PRO A 705 33.30 42.39 26.22
C PRO A 705 33.73 43.41 27.28
N PRO A 706 32.93 44.45 27.54
CA PRO A 706 33.28 45.45 28.53
C PRO A 706 33.26 44.87 29.95
N GLN A 707 34.22 45.28 30.78
CA GLN A 707 34.24 44.89 32.19
C GLN A 707 33.06 45.53 32.96
N PRO A 708 32.38 44.79 33.86
CA PRO A 708 31.31 45.33 34.67
C PRO A 708 31.82 46.50 35.54
N ARG A 709 31.22 47.69 35.43
CA ARG A 709 31.46 48.82 36.35
C ARG A 709 30.27 48.96 37.29
N GLY A 710 30.49 48.86 38.61
CA GLY A 710 29.45 49.04 39.62
C GLY A 710 28.39 47.93 39.67
N GLY A 711 28.76 46.68 39.35
CA GLY A 711 27.87 45.52 39.45
C GLY A 711 26.81 45.40 38.36
N LYS A 712 26.77 46.33 37.39
CA LYS A 712 25.90 46.23 36.21
C LYS A 712 26.78 46.06 34.95
N PRO A 713 26.55 45.03 34.12
CA PRO A 713 27.25 44.91 32.85
C PRO A 713 26.82 46.08 31.94
N PRO A 714 27.77 46.83 31.34
CA PRO A 714 27.41 47.93 30.46
C PRO A 714 26.73 47.37 29.20
N THR A 715 25.62 48.00 28.81
CA THR A 715 24.77 47.55 27.71
C THR A 715 25.28 48.01 26.35
N GLN A 716 26.26 48.93 26.31
CA GLN A 716 26.78 49.53 25.08
C GLN A 716 28.25 49.95 25.23
N THR A 717 29.05 49.76 24.18
CA THR A 717 30.39 50.32 24.02
C THR A 717 30.50 51.07 22.70
N THR A 718 31.25 52.18 22.70
CA THR A 718 31.45 53.02 21.51
C THR A 718 32.93 53.29 21.33
N TRP A 719 33.44 53.16 20.10
CA TRP A 719 34.80 53.53 19.72
C TRP A 719 34.84 54.12 18.31
N LYS A 720 36.00 54.60 17.87
CA LYS A 720 36.22 55.09 16.51
C LYS A 720 37.26 54.24 15.81
N ASP A 721 37.04 53.99 14.53
CA ASP A 721 37.99 53.40 13.62
C ASP A 721 38.20 54.38 12.45
N GLY A 722 39.34 55.08 12.48
CA GLY A 722 39.53 56.29 11.69
C GLY A 722 38.44 57.34 11.93
N ARG A 723 37.65 57.64 10.88
CA ARG A 723 36.54 58.60 10.93
C ARG A 723 35.19 57.95 11.23
N VAL A 724 35.11 56.61 11.21
CA VAL A 724 33.87 55.87 11.38
C VAL A 724 33.66 55.58 12.87
N THR A 725 32.47 55.90 13.38
CA THR A 725 32.11 55.56 14.76
C THR A 725 31.48 54.17 14.80
N LEU A 726 31.88 53.35 15.76
CA LEU A 726 31.34 52.01 15.97
C LEU A 726 30.66 51.94 17.34
N VAL A 727 29.50 51.31 17.38
CA VAL A 727 28.69 51.13 18.57
C VAL A 727 28.32 49.66 18.69
N ALA A 728 28.81 48.99 19.72
CA ALA A 728 28.45 47.62 20.05
C ALA A 728 27.44 47.58 21.20
N ARG A 729 26.39 46.78 21.06
CA ARG A 729 25.39 46.55 22.09
C ARG A 729 25.53 45.16 22.68
N TRP A 730 25.46 45.09 24.01
CA TRP A 730 25.77 43.89 24.79
C TRP A 730 24.57 43.40 25.59
N ASN A 731 24.49 42.09 25.77
CA ASN A 731 23.67 41.43 26.79
C ASN A 731 24.59 40.56 27.65
N GLY A 732 25.02 41.09 28.80
CA GLY A 732 26.12 40.50 29.56
C GLY A 732 27.41 40.53 28.74
N ILE A 733 27.99 39.36 28.45
CA ILE A 733 29.21 39.20 27.63
C ILE A 733 28.93 38.98 26.14
N TYR A 734 27.64 38.88 25.76
CA TYR A 734 27.24 38.55 24.41
C TYR A 734 27.06 39.82 23.57
N LEU A 735 27.80 39.91 22.46
CA LEU A 735 27.66 40.97 21.47
C LEU A 735 26.39 40.70 20.67
N MET A 736 25.38 41.54 20.84
CA MET A 736 24.06 41.32 20.22
C MET A 736 23.92 42.02 18.88
N GLU A 737 24.58 43.17 18.73
CA GLU A 737 24.35 44.11 17.65
C GLU A 737 25.57 45.03 17.52
N LEU A 738 25.94 45.36 16.29
CA LEU A 738 27.02 46.28 15.97
C LEU A 738 26.54 47.31 14.94
N ARG A 739 26.69 48.58 15.26
CA ARG A 739 26.40 49.72 14.38
C ARG A 739 27.72 50.37 13.96
N VAL A 740 27.83 50.70 12.69
CA VAL A 740 29.02 51.26 12.06
C VAL A 740 28.60 52.50 11.28
N GLY A 741 29.17 53.67 11.58
CA GLY A 741 28.78 54.94 10.95
C GLY A 741 27.54 55.59 11.56
N GLU A 742 26.82 56.39 10.77
CA GLU A 742 25.71 57.23 11.22
C GLU A 742 24.33 56.54 11.16
N VAL A 743 24.23 55.26 11.59
CA VAL A 743 22.96 54.53 11.57
C VAL A 743 22.14 54.76 12.83
N LYS A 744 20.85 55.09 12.65
CA LYS A 744 19.85 55.10 13.72
C LYS A 744 19.03 53.79 13.68
N PRO A 745 18.64 53.24 14.85
CA PRO A 745 17.93 51.97 14.94
C PRO A 745 16.52 52.02 14.34
#